data_AF-A6MV72-F1
#
_entry.id   AF-A6MV72-F1
#
_cell.length_a   1.000
_cell.length_b   1.000
_cell.length_c   1.000
_cell.angle_alpha   90.00
_cell.angle_beta   90.00
_cell.angle_gamma   90.00
#
_symmetry.space_group_name_H-M   'P 1'
#
loop_
_entity.id
_entity.type
_entity.pdbx_description
1 polymer ?
#
loop_
_entity_poly.entity_id
_entity_poly.type
_entity_poly.pdbx_seq_one_letter_code
_entity_poly.pdbx_strand_id
1 'polypeptide(L)'
;MRLSNSSINSLLSSGSCDVVGSSPSGSPFLPQSTGSTQKTLSVYLDISPTNEKGEPSVRGPTIRVSSHPLPAYAYYRSATGHLERQKFESQGRVKIDIYKLRKKLFWIRRRLERVDLTDEERSSLEAERDRLVSLTEKLLRKIYSGSALYGDRFVIDVPVAYSQLCKALGINPSDVGVSLFVRSAVMDLEFDDSSRSALKISYVSRLFAGKYHPAKGISKGFKEARRVVRDLLVLQEFLDGSLLSYHKGDYVTSNSLLPMRFFVLTLPEEISYYIWSKLREGDDSALKLFKKISSQAIRDFLFYLAQKEGIPINKSYFVPGFLQNIHPTGDRDPFKPHFHAHFSVVFVVYDKSSHTWYRLNPVLDEADLEKLREIWKALVVEAFSEILSGDTLTKDFNVWVGDRYYSLPHDYVGVLFEIKYNARKMFVNYSSYYERNSFSDDFDRSFVSFIFDYKNRTERYGFLTNIKRYLSRLSISAVKKRLEELRELLDRIEADLLVVDSGRFPLLYQSLLDKREAVQSEISRLESVLNNPDDAFRVLYDEISRDVESMLSPRTVKENRIVSLLESLHGKRVVGLSVEYIRYLTRDGEEVLDVPLHKFLEARRSVVLLSDRHKTVEFMLWWDPFWEDPPDVLELKIPNS
;
A
#
# COMPACT_ATOMS: atom_id res chain seq x y z
N MET A 1 -25.88 -36.25 33.08
CA MET A 1 -25.59 -37.39 34.00
C MET A 1 -25.14 -38.58 33.15
N ARG A 2 -24.59 -39.65 33.75
CA ARG A 2 -24.16 -40.92 33.11
C ARG A 2 -25.27 -41.57 32.24
N LEU A 3 -25.09 -42.49 31.26
CA LEU A 3 -24.01 -43.15 30.46
C LEU A 3 -24.77 -44.01 29.36
N SER A 4 -24.27 -44.64 28.29
CA SER A 4 -22.98 -44.82 27.58
C SER A 4 -23.18 -45.74 26.33
N ASN A 5 -22.20 -45.79 25.39
CA ASN A 5 -21.95 -46.91 24.44
C ASN A 5 -23.02 -47.20 23.34
N SER A 6 -22.78 -47.94 22.24
CA SER A 6 -21.55 -48.14 21.42
C SER A 6 -21.84 -48.89 20.08
N SER A 7 -21.28 -48.40 18.96
CA SER A 7 -20.63 -49.15 17.85
C SER A 7 -21.37 -50.16 16.92
N ILE A 8 -20.85 -50.26 15.68
CA ILE A 8 -20.76 -51.45 14.77
C ILE A 8 -21.84 -51.69 13.67
N ASN A 9 -21.40 -51.48 12.39
CA ASN A 9 -21.63 -52.27 11.15
C ASN A 9 -23.03 -52.39 10.45
N SER A 10 -23.15 -52.75 9.15
CA SER A 10 -22.29 -52.63 7.92
C SER A 10 -23.01 -53.24 6.66
N LEU A 11 -22.39 -53.14 5.45
CA LEU A 11 -22.66 -53.93 4.20
C LEU A 11 -23.94 -53.55 3.39
N LEU A 12 -24.09 -53.77 2.05
CA LEU A 12 -23.15 -53.91 0.90
C LEU A 12 -23.91 -53.82 -0.47
N SER A 13 -23.14 -53.75 -1.57
CA SER A 13 -23.41 -54.34 -2.93
C SER A 13 -24.51 -53.76 -3.86
N SER A 14 -24.47 -53.97 -5.20
CA SER A 14 -23.35 -53.98 -6.18
C SER A 14 -23.83 -54.11 -7.64
N GLY A 15 -23.18 -53.39 -8.57
CA GLY A 15 -23.03 -53.72 -10.00
C GLY A 15 -24.20 -53.37 -10.96
N SER A 16 -24.05 -53.45 -12.29
CA SER A 16 -22.87 -53.26 -13.18
C SER A 16 -23.26 -53.55 -14.64
N CYS A 17 -22.45 -53.06 -15.60
CA CYS A 17 -22.47 -53.36 -17.04
C CYS A 17 -23.61 -52.75 -17.89
N ASP A 18 -23.42 -52.40 -19.17
CA ASP A 18 -22.26 -51.82 -19.90
C ASP A 18 -22.68 -51.48 -21.36
N VAL A 19 -21.81 -50.81 -22.13
CA VAL A 19 -21.91 -50.55 -23.59
C VAL A 19 -23.03 -49.58 -24.02
N VAL A 20 -22.81 -48.46 -24.74
CA VAL A 20 -21.60 -47.63 -25.00
C VAL A 20 -22.09 -46.28 -25.55
N GLY A 21 -21.32 -45.18 -25.41
CA GLY A 21 -21.57 -43.96 -26.20
C GLY A 21 -21.01 -42.65 -25.66
N SER A 22 -19.90 -42.18 -26.26
CA SER A 22 -19.28 -40.84 -26.04
C SER A 22 -18.58 -40.61 -24.69
N SER A 23 -17.42 -39.95 -24.72
CA SER A 23 -16.51 -39.78 -23.58
C SER A 23 -16.90 -38.66 -22.61
N PRO A 24 -16.68 -38.87 -21.28
CA PRO A 24 -16.33 -37.76 -20.38
C PRO A 24 -15.24 -38.09 -19.34
N SER A 25 -14.92 -37.10 -18.50
CA SER A 25 -14.18 -37.18 -17.22
C SER A 25 -12.73 -37.67 -17.25
N GLY A 26 -11.82 -36.83 -17.76
CA GLY A 26 -10.37 -36.92 -17.53
C GLY A 26 -9.73 -35.53 -17.42
N SER A 27 -10.06 -34.77 -16.36
CA SER A 27 -9.59 -33.39 -16.17
C SER A 27 -8.89 -33.20 -14.81
N PRO A 28 -7.77 -32.44 -14.74
CA PRO A 28 -6.96 -32.32 -13.54
C PRO A 28 -7.52 -31.31 -12.52
N PHE A 29 -6.98 -31.34 -11.30
CA PHE A 29 -7.17 -30.32 -10.28
C PHE A 29 -6.77 -28.92 -10.81
N LEU A 30 -7.76 -28.13 -11.22
CA LEU A 30 -7.59 -26.70 -11.48
C LEU A 30 -7.49 -25.96 -10.14
N PRO A 31 -6.40 -25.20 -9.86
CA PRO A 31 -6.40 -24.28 -8.75
C PRO A 31 -7.38 -23.14 -9.07
N GLN A 32 -8.53 -23.11 -8.38
CA GLN A 32 -9.49 -22.01 -8.52
C GLN A 32 -8.84 -20.71 -8.06
N SER A 33 -8.46 -19.87 -9.02
CA SER A 33 -7.99 -18.53 -8.73
C SER A 33 -9.17 -17.64 -8.35
N THR A 34 -9.16 -17.10 -7.13
CA THR A 34 -10.13 -16.12 -6.61
C THR A 34 -9.94 -14.76 -7.30
N GLY A 35 -10.25 -14.73 -8.59
CA GLY A 35 -9.77 -13.69 -9.50
C GLY A 35 -10.58 -12.39 -9.48
N SER A 36 -10.05 -11.36 -8.83
CA SER A 36 -10.38 -9.96 -9.15
C SER A 36 -9.12 -9.13 -9.41
N THR A 37 -9.27 -8.03 -10.14
CA THR A 37 -8.19 -7.40 -10.93
C THR A 37 -7.55 -6.16 -10.28
N GLN A 38 -7.72 -5.99 -8.96
CA GLN A 38 -7.22 -4.81 -8.23
C GLN A 38 -5.68 -4.80 -8.12
N LYS A 39 -5.03 -4.21 -9.14
CA LYS A 39 -3.60 -3.87 -9.12
C LYS A 39 -3.38 -2.66 -8.20
N THR A 40 -2.49 -2.75 -7.21
CA THR A 40 -2.14 -1.57 -6.41
C THR A 40 -1.28 -0.60 -7.23
N LEU A 41 -1.62 0.67 -7.17
CA LEU A 41 -1.03 1.75 -7.97
C LEU A 41 -0.03 2.55 -7.12
N SER A 42 1.13 2.85 -7.69
CA SER A 42 2.40 2.94 -6.98
C SER A 42 3.35 3.99 -7.56
N VAL A 43 3.71 4.97 -6.71
CA VAL A 43 4.34 6.28 -7.02
C VAL A 43 3.35 7.33 -7.53
N TYR A 44 2.67 7.98 -6.58
CA TYR A 44 2.07 9.30 -6.81
C TYR A 44 2.71 10.31 -5.89
N LEU A 45 3.36 11.27 -6.54
CA LEU A 45 4.15 12.32 -5.95
C LEU A 45 3.29 13.32 -5.20
N ASP A 46 3.95 14.18 -4.43
CA ASP A 46 3.31 15.42 -4.04
C ASP A 46 3.08 16.25 -5.31
N ILE A 47 1.82 16.60 -5.55
CA ILE A 47 1.41 17.37 -6.72
C ILE A 47 1.36 18.83 -6.30
N SER A 48 2.36 19.59 -6.72
CA SER A 48 2.29 21.04 -6.72
C SER A 48 1.03 21.45 -7.48
N PRO A 49 0.02 22.05 -6.83
CA PRO A 49 -1.30 22.13 -7.41
C PRO A 49 -1.32 23.17 -8.55
N THR A 50 -1.55 22.69 -9.77
CA THR A 50 -2.39 23.44 -10.69
C THR A 50 -3.78 23.51 -10.04
N ASN A 51 -4.07 24.67 -9.47
CA ASN A 51 -5.25 24.90 -8.63
C ASN A 51 -6.53 24.59 -9.40
N GLU A 52 -7.51 23.95 -8.75
CA GLU A 52 -8.83 23.59 -9.31
C GLU A 52 -9.72 24.82 -9.60
N LYS A 53 -9.12 26.03 -9.70
CA LYS A 53 -9.71 27.35 -9.95
C LYS A 53 -8.88 28.29 -10.84
N GLY A 54 -7.66 27.92 -11.25
CA GLY A 54 -6.80 28.78 -12.09
C GLY A 54 -6.07 29.95 -11.40
N GLU A 55 -6.43 30.31 -10.17
CA GLU A 55 -5.76 31.36 -9.37
C GLU A 55 -4.33 30.95 -8.93
N PRO A 56 -3.37 31.89 -8.79
CA PRO A 56 -2.00 31.59 -8.35
C PRO A 56 -1.92 31.26 -6.85
N SER A 57 -1.19 30.19 -6.49
CA SER A 57 -0.98 29.80 -5.09
C SER A 57 0.07 30.68 -4.40
N VAL A 58 -0.33 31.38 -3.35
CA VAL A 58 0.55 32.19 -2.50
C VAL A 58 1.23 31.31 -1.43
N ARG A 59 2.52 31.57 -1.16
CA ARG A 59 3.38 30.89 -0.16
C ARG A 59 3.76 29.43 -0.45
N GLY A 60 4.45 29.23 -1.57
CA GLY A 60 5.64 28.35 -1.64
C GLY A 60 6.83 29.17 -2.17
N PRO A 61 8.06 28.61 -2.27
CA PRO A 61 9.11 29.25 -3.04
C PRO A 61 8.66 29.34 -4.50
N THR A 62 8.35 30.55 -4.96
CA THR A 62 7.75 30.78 -6.27
C THR A 62 8.79 30.52 -7.37
N ILE A 63 8.83 29.28 -7.86
CA ILE A 63 9.32 29.01 -9.21
C ILE A 63 8.44 29.83 -10.14
N ARG A 64 8.94 30.99 -10.55
CA ARG A 64 8.32 31.81 -11.59
C ARG A 64 8.35 30.99 -12.86
N VAL A 65 7.25 30.30 -13.14
CA VAL A 65 6.97 29.82 -14.49
C VAL A 65 6.91 31.09 -15.34
N SER A 66 7.97 31.32 -16.11
CA SER A 66 8.05 32.45 -17.03
C SER A 66 6.90 32.38 -18.02
N SER A 67 6.61 33.49 -18.70
CA SER A 67 5.52 33.60 -19.69
C SER A 67 5.74 32.75 -20.96
N HIS A 68 6.70 31.82 -20.94
CA HIS A 68 6.91 30.82 -21.97
C HIS A 68 6.13 29.55 -21.59
N PRO A 69 5.37 28.93 -22.51
CA PRO A 69 4.70 27.68 -22.21
C PRO A 69 5.76 26.63 -21.81
N LEU A 70 5.63 26.07 -20.60
CA LEU A 70 6.45 24.93 -20.16
C LEU A 70 6.47 23.88 -21.29
N PRO A 71 7.64 23.40 -21.76
CA PRO A 71 7.73 22.41 -22.82
C PRO A 71 7.00 21.12 -22.44
N ALA A 72 5.73 21.08 -22.81
CA ALA A 72 4.78 20.14 -22.25
C ALA A 72 4.99 18.78 -22.89
N TYR A 73 4.78 17.72 -22.10
CA TYR A 73 4.83 16.36 -22.63
C TYR A 73 3.66 16.03 -23.58
N ALA A 74 2.79 17.01 -23.89
CA ALA A 74 1.64 16.90 -24.78
C ALA A 74 1.95 16.32 -26.19
N TYR A 75 3.19 16.45 -26.68
CA TYR A 75 3.61 15.85 -27.96
C TYR A 75 3.74 14.31 -27.90
N TYR A 76 3.90 13.74 -26.70
CA TYR A 76 4.09 12.31 -26.43
C TYR A 76 3.15 11.88 -25.29
N ARG A 77 2.00 11.26 -25.61
CA ARG A 77 0.97 10.92 -24.61
C ARG A 77 1.42 9.92 -23.53
N SER A 78 2.56 9.25 -23.74
CA SER A 78 3.26 8.43 -22.77
C SER A 78 4.75 8.43 -23.04
N ALA A 79 5.58 8.18 -22.02
CA ALA A 79 7.01 7.99 -22.23
C ALA A 79 7.31 6.62 -22.86
N THR A 80 6.43 5.63 -22.64
CA THR A 80 6.39 4.40 -23.45
C THR A 80 6.32 4.76 -24.94
N GLY A 81 5.36 5.59 -25.35
CA GLY A 81 5.22 6.06 -26.73
C GLY A 81 6.31 7.03 -27.22
N HIS A 82 7.11 7.63 -26.33
CA HIS A 82 8.31 8.38 -26.70
C HIS A 82 9.48 7.44 -27.01
N LEU A 83 9.71 6.45 -26.14
CA LEU A 83 10.71 5.41 -26.32
C LEU A 83 10.41 4.55 -27.56
N GLU A 84 9.15 4.18 -27.78
CA GLU A 84 8.70 3.46 -28.99
C GLU A 84 8.96 4.28 -30.27
N ARG A 85 8.66 5.59 -30.28
CA ARG A 85 8.98 6.48 -31.43
C ARG A 85 10.48 6.63 -31.66
N GLN A 86 11.27 6.60 -30.59
CA GLN A 86 12.74 6.59 -30.64
C GLN A 86 13.33 5.20 -30.93
N LYS A 87 12.48 4.19 -31.22
CA LYS A 87 12.84 2.81 -31.58
C LYS A 87 13.60 2.03 -30.49
N PHE A 88 13.38 2.35 -29.21
CA PHE A 88 13.84 1.48 -28.11
C PHE A 88 13.02 0.18 -28.09
N GLU A 89 13.66 -0.96 -28.40
CA GLU A 89 12.96 -2.26 -28.41
C GLU A 89 12.44 -2.66 -27.02
N SER A 90 11.16 -3.04 -26.95
CA SER A 90 10.41 -3.25 -25.71
C SER A 90 10.07 -4.73 -25.45
N GLN A 91 11.03 -5.64 -25.66
CA GLN A 91 10.78 -7.08 -25.58
C GLN A 91 10.38 -7.57 -24.16
N GLY A 92 9.08 -7.85 -23.97
CA GLY A 92 8.46 -8.21 -22.70
C GLY A 92 8.87 -9.53 -22.03
N ARG A 93 9.96 -10.18 -22.46
CA ARG A 93 10.48 -11.43 -21.85
C ARG A 93 10.98 -11.19 -20.42
N VAL A 94 11.84 -10.20 -20.21
CA VAL A 94 12.44 -9.88 -18.89
C VAL A 94 11.37 -9.62 -17.81
N LYS A 95 10.24 -8.99 -18.19
CA LYS A 95 9.09 -8.75 -17.30
C LYS A 95 8.46 -10.04 -16.77
N ILE A 96 8.44 -11.10 -17.58
CA ILE A 96 7.89 -12.41 -17.21
C ILE A 96 8.88 -13.15 -16.29
N ASP A 97 10.18 -13.04 -16.56
CA ASP A 97 11.19 -13.80 -15.84
C ASP A 97 11.39 -13.27 -14.41
N ILE A 98 11.45 -11.95 -14.20
CA ILE A 98 11.56 -11.35 -12.86
C ILE A 98 10.32 -11.64 -11.99
N TYR A 99 9.13 -11.65 -12.60
CA TYR A 99 7.90 -12.06 -11.91
C TYR A 99 8.00 -13.51 -11.40
N LYS A 100 8.44 -14.45 -12.26
CA LYS A 100 8.62 -15.86 -11.89
C LYS A 100 9.69 -16.03 -10.81
N LEU A 101 10.83 -15.36 -10.97
CA LEU A 101 11.95 -15.35 -10.03
C LEU A 101 11.52 -14.93 -8.62
N ARG A 102 10.96 -13.73 -8.47
CA ARG A 102 10.55 -13.18 -7.16
C ARG A 102 9.48 -14.05 -6.49
N LYS A 103 8.49 -14.54 -7.23
CA LYS A 103 7.44 -15.43 -6.69
C LYS A 103 8.03 -16.73 -6.15
N LYS A 104 8.98 -17.33 -6.86
CA LYS A 104 9.61 -18.60 -6.46
C LYS A 104 10.60 -18.41 -5.31
N LEU A 105 11.44 -17.38 -5.33
CA LEU A 105 12.34 -17.00 -4.23
C LEU A 105 11.59 -16.78 -2.90
N PHE A 106 10.50 -16.00 -2.93
CA PHE A 106 9.70 -15.72 -1.73
C PHE A 106 9.02 -16.99 -1.19
N TRP A 107 8.51 -17.86 -2.07
CA TRP A 107 7.93 -19.14 -1.66
C TRP A 107 8.99 -20.07 -1.06
N ILE A 108 10.17 -20.17 -1.67
CA ILE A 108 11.31 -20.95 -1.15
C ILE A 108 11.70 -20.47 0.25
N ARG A 109 11.91 -19.16 0.43
CA ARG A 109 12.24 -18.57 1.74
C ARG A 109 11.19 -18.95 2.79
N ARG A 110 9.90 -18.78 2.50
CA ARG A 110 8.81 -19.14 3.42
C ARG A 110 8.62 -20.65 3.65
N ARG A 111 9.18 -21.53 2.81
CA ARG A 111 9.23 -22.98 3.07
C ARG A 111 10.45 -23.33 3.92
N LEU A 112 11.61 -22.74 3.65
CA LEU A 112 12.84 -22.87 4.46
C LEU A 112 12.70 -22.33 5.89
N GLU A 113 11.85 -21.33 6.10
CA GLU A 113 11.47 -20.80 7.42
C GLU A 113 10.64 -21.78 8.28
N ARG A 114 10.31 -22.98 7.78
CA ARG A 114 9.54 -23.99 8.54
C ARG A 114 10.42 -25.08 9.18
N VAL A 115 9.90 -25.64 10.27
CA VAL A 115 10.51 -26.74 11.05
C VAL A 115 10.15 -28.13 10.48
N ASP A 116 9.13 -28.24 9.60
CA ASP A 116 8.58 -29.48 9.05
C ASP A 116 9.28 -29.99 7.78
N LEU A 117 10.57 -29.67 7.60
CA LEU A 117 11.36 -29.99 6.40
C LEU A 117 12.24 -31.23 6.60
N THR A 118 12.26 -32.11 5.60
CA THR A 118 13.35 -33.09 5.44
C THR A 118 14.61 -32.41 4.89
N ASP A 119 15.77 -33.02 5.11
CA ASP A 119 17.04 -32.51 4.59
C ASP A 119 17.06 -32.47 3.06
N GLU A 120 16.45 -33.47 2.39
CA GLU A 120 16.33 -33.51 0.93
C GLU A 120 15.44 -32.37 0.38
N GLU A 121 14.29 -32.07 1.02
CA GLU A 121 13.50 -30.89 0.64
C GLU A 121 14.29 -29.60 0.88
N ARG A 122 14.97 -29.50 2.04
CA ARG A 122 15.78 -28.32 2.39
C ARG A 122 16.87 -28.06 1.35
N SER A 123 17.74 -29.03 1.06
CA SER A 123 18.80 -28.85 0.06
C SER A 123 18.28 -28.58 -1.36
N SER A 124 17.16 -29.18 -1.75
CA SER A 124 16.50 -28.91 -3.05
C SER A 124 15.99 -27.46 -3.14
N LEU A 125 15.39 -26.96 -2.06
CA LEU A 125 14.94 -25.57 -1.94
C LEU A 125 16.10 -24.58 -1.96
N GLU A 126 17.22 -24.89 -1.28
CA GLU A 126 18.41 -24.05 -1.26
C GLU A 126 19.14 -24.00 -2.61
N ALA A 127 19.29 -25.13 -3.30
CA ALA A 127 19.88 -25.16 -4.63
C ALA A 127 19.08 -24.32 -5.65
N GLU A 128 17.74 -24.38 -5.60
CA GLU A 128 16.89 -23.56 -6.45
C GLU A 128 16.83 -22.09 -5.96
N ARG A 129 16.96 -21.78 -4.66
CA ARG A 129 17.15 -20.41 -4.14
C ARG A 129 18.35 -19.78 -4.84
N ASP A 130 19.50 -20.43 -4.78
CA ASP A 130 20.78 -19.86 -5.20
C ASP A 130 20.86 -19.70 -6.73
N ARG A 131 20.25 -20.63 -7.47
CA ARG A 131 20.03 -20.50 -8.91
C ARG A 131 19.20 -19.27 -9.27
N LEU A 132 18.10 -19.02 -8.56
CA LEU A 132 17.21 -17.89 -8.81
C LEU A 132 17.84 -16.55 -8.37
N VAL A 133 18.62 -16.54 -7.28
CA VAL A 133 19.47 -15.39 -6.89
C VAL A 133 20.46 -15.09 -8.01
N SER A 134 21.24 -16.06 -8.48
CA SER A 134 22.22 -15.86 -9.56
C SER A 134 21.61 -15.33 -10.86
N LEU A 135 20.41 -15.77 -11.24
CA LEU A 135 19.70 -15.21 -12.40
C LEU A 135 19.21 -13.77 -12.13
N THR A 136 18.85 -13.43 -10.88
CA THR A 136 18.45 -12.06 -10.51
C THR A 136 19.66 -11.12 -10.41
N GLU A 137 20.83 -11.60 -9.94
CA GLU A 137 22.10 -10.85 -10.03
C GLU A 137 22.50 -10.52 -11.47
N LYS A 138 22.28 -11.44 -12.41
CA LYS A 138 22.52 -11.20 -13.85
C LYS A 138 21.60 -10.13 -14.42
N LEU A 139 20.47 -9.85 -13.77
CA LEU A 139 19.54 -8.77 -14.11
C LEU A 139 19.86 -7.49 -13.33
N LEU A 140 20.36 -7.59 -12.10
CA LEU A 140 20.83 -6.45 -11.29
C LEU A 140 22.11 -5.81 -11.85
N ARG A 141 23.13 -6.61 -12.23
CA ARG A 141 24.33 -6.12 -12.94
C ARG A 141 23.97 -5.28 -14.17
N LYS A 142 22.95 -5.76 -14.89
CA LYS A 142 22.37 -5.13 -16.07
C LYS A 142 21.53 -3.87 -15.78
N ILE A 143 21.01 -3.72 -14.55
CA ILE A 143 20.39 -2.49 -14.06
C ILE A 143 21.47 -1.47 -13.67
N TYR A 144 22.57 -1.88 -13.03
CA TYR A 144 23.67 -0.98 -12.65
C TYR A 144 24.36 -0.31 -13.85
N SER A 145 24.45 -1.01 -14.99
CA SER A 145 24.96 -0.45 -16.26
C SER A 145 24.01 0.57 -16.92
N GLY A 146 22.76 0.70 -16.46
CA GLY A 146 21.77 1.62 -17.02
C GLY A 146 21.42 2.80 -16.11
N SER A 147 20.70 3.80 -16.63
CA SER A 147 20.04 4.80 -15.78
C SER A 147 18.66 4.29 -15.36
N ALA A 148 18.55 3.71 -14.18
CA ALA A 148 17.28 3.17 -13.66
C ALA A 148 16.32 4.32 -13.29
N LEU A 149 15.14 4.41 -13.91
CA LEU A 149 14.14 5.46 -13.65
C LEU A 149 12.89 4.88 -12.96
N TYR A 150 12.66 5.25 -11.71
CA TYR A 150 11.53 4.80 -10.90
C TYR A 150 10.31 5.73 -10.97
N GLY A 151 9.12 5.18 -11.27
CA GLY A 151 7.84 5.89 -11.30
C GLY A 151 6.63 4.99 -11.61
N ASP A 152 5.40 5.49 -11.48
CA ASP A 152 4.20 4.71 -11.85
C ASP A 152 4.02 4.70 -13.37
N ARG A 153 3.57 3.55 -13.89
CA ARG A 153 2.89 3.48 -15.18
C ARG A 153 1.90 4.62 -15.40
N PHE A 154 0.94 4.91 -14.52
CA PHE A 154 -0.03 6.02 -14.72
C PHE A 154 0.51 7.43 -14.41
N VAL A 155 1.76 7.56 -13.97
CA VAL A 155 2.51 8.83 -14.02
C VAL A 155 3.09 9.02 -15.41
N ILE A 156 3.57 7.94 -16.03
CA ILE A 156 4.42 7.93 -17.22
C ILE A 156 3.63 7.64 -18.52
N ASP A 157 2.44 7.05 -18.42
CA ASP A 157 1.67 6.45 -19.51
C ASP A 157 0.16 6.69 -19.36
N VAL A 158 -0.44 7.44 -20.29
CA VAL A 158 -1.89 7.69 -20.38
C VAL A 158 -2.39 7.09 -21.70
N PRO A 159 -3.28 6.08 -21.68
CA PRO A 159 -3.78 5.46 -22.90
C PRO A 159 -4.44 6.44 -23.86
N VAL A 160 -4.17 6.28 -25.16
CA VAL A 160 -4.77 7.07 -26.25
C VAL A 160 -6.29 7.07 -26.17
N ALA A 161 -6.90 5.92 -25.89
CA ALA A 161 -8.34 5.76 -25.74
C ALA A 161 -8.91 6.50 -24.51
N TYR A 162 -8.14 6.64 -23.42
CA TYR A 162 -8.54 7.48 -22.29
C TYR A 162 -8.56 8.97 -22.69
N SER A 163 -7.58 9.43 -23.48
CA SER A 163 -7.62 10.80 -24.04
C SER A 163 -8.80 11.01 -24.99
N GLN A 164 -9.21 10.00 -25.75
CA GLN A 164 -10.39 10.04 -26.62
C GLN A 164 -11.69 10.12 -25.81
N LEU A 165 -11.83 9.32 -24.76
CA LEU A 165 -12.96 9.40 -23.83
C LEU A 165 -13.09 10.79 -23.21
N CYS A 166 -12.00 11.36 -22.70
CA CYS A 166 -12.01 12.72 -22.16
C CYS A 166 -12.45 13.75 -23.21
N LYS A 167 -11.98 13.64 -24.46
CA LYS A 167 -12.44 14.51 -25.55
C LYS A 167 -13.94 14.34 -25.84
N ALA A 168 -14.48 13.12 -25.83
CA ALA A 168 -15.91 12.86 -26.00
C ALA A 168 -16.77 13.40 -24.83
N LEU A 169 -16.22 13.47 -23.63
CA LEU A 169 -16.83 14.14 -22.46
C LEU A 169 -16.70 15.68 -22.51
N GLY A 170 -16.05 16.26 -23.53
CA GLY A 170 -15.82 17.71 -23.63
C GLY A 170 -14.69 18.24 -22.74
N ILE A 171 -13.85 17.36 -22.18
CA ILE A 171 -12.74 17.73 -21.30
C ILE A 171 -11.58 18.29 -22.14
N ASN A 172 -10.99 19.40 -21.67
CA ASN A 172 -9.87 20.04 -22.34
C ASN A 172 -8.60 19.16 -22.30
N PRO A 173 -7.82 19.03 -23.38
CA PRO A 173 -6.52 18.36 -23.37
C PRO A 173 -5.56 18.80 -22.25
N SER A 174 -5.65 20.04 -21.75
CA SER A 174 -4.86 20.51 -20.60
C SER A 174 -5.23 19.80 -19.28
N ASP A 175 -6.49 19.42 -19.09
CA ASP A 175 -6.96 18.71 -17.89
C ASP A 175 -6.53 17.25 -17.82
N VAL A 176 -6.05 16.68 -18.94
CA VAL A 176 -5.40 15.37 -19.01
C VAL A 176 -3.89 15.48 -19.31
N GLY A 177 -3.33 16.68 -19.25
CA GLY A 177 -1.90 16.93 -19.44
C GLY A 177 -1.06 16.65 -18.18
N VAL A 178 0.23 16.42 -18.38
CA VAL A 178 1.21 16.23 -17.29
C VAL A 178 2.56 16.86 -17.64
N SER A 179 3.30 17.28 -16.62
CA SER A 179 4.72 17.65 -16.69
C SER A 179 5.46 17.02 -15.51
N LEU A 180 6.54 16.31 -15.84
CA LEU A 180 7.30 15.46 -14.93
C LEU A 180 8.73 15.95 -14.81
N PHE A 181 9.27 15.90 -13.60
CA PHE A 181 10.68 16.15 -13.33
C PHE A 181 11.29 14.92 -12.66
N VAL A 182 12.56 14.65 -12.94
CA VAL A 182 13.34 13.53 -12.46
C VAL A 182 14.49 14.05 -11.62
N ARG A 183 14.70 13.44 -10.45
CA ARG A 183 15.92 13.58 -9.66
C ARG A 183 16.74 12.31 -9.79
N SER A 184 18.06 12.43 -9.73
CA SER A 184 18.97 11.30 -9.80
C SER A 184 19.85 11.26 -8.55
N ALA A 185 20.20 10.04 -8.14
CA ALA A 185 21.06 9.77 -7.00
C ALA A 185 21.94 8.54 -7.28
N VAL A 186 23.05 8.46 -6.56
CA VAL A 186 23.69 7.18 -6.24
C VAL A 186 23.16 6.72 -4.90
N MET A 187 22.75 5.46 -4.80
CA MET A 187 22.38 4.81 -3.55
C MET A 187 23.36 3.67 -3.28
N ASP A 188 24.10 3.77 -2.19
CA ASP A 188 24.95 2.68 -1.72
C ASP A 188 24.21 1.91 -0.63
N LEU A 189 24.22 0.60 -0.77
CA LEU A 189 23.47 -0.36 0.03
C LEU A 189 24.46 -1.24 0.78
N GLU A 190 24.21 -1.46 2.06
CA GLU A 190 24.84 -2.49 2.86
C GLU A 190 23.79 -3.51 3.28
N PHE A 191 24.07 -4.79 3.05
CA PHE A 191 23.14 -5.89 3.29
C PHE A 191 23.43 -6.63 4.60
N ASP A 192 22.46 -7.45 5.04
CA ASP A 192 22.54 -8.27 6.25
C ASP A 192 23.65 -9.34 6.25
N ASP A 193 24.25 -9.63 5.09
CA ASP A 193 25.45 -10.46 4.93
C ASP A 193 26.75 -9.65 4.77
N SER A 194 26.73 -8.35 5.10
CA SER A 194 27.81 -7.38 4.89
C SER A 194 28.26 -7.18 3.44
N SER A 195 27.55 -7.74 2.44
CA SER A 195 27.79 -7.38 1.05
C SER A 195 27.33 -5.93 0.78
N ARG A 196 27.95 -5.28 -0.22
CA ARG A 196 27.66 -3.89 -0.58
C ARG A 196 27.38 -3.75 -2.08
N SER A 197 26.55 -2.78 -2.44
CA SER A 197 26.21 -2.46 -3.84
C SER A 197 25.85 -1.00 -4.01
N ALA A 198 26.33 -0.35 -5.08
CA ALA A 198 25.92 0.99 -5.47
C ALA A 198 24.97 0.94 -6.68
N LEU A 199 23.89 1.72 -6.65
CA LEU A 199 22.93 1.87 -7.75
C LEU A 199 22.70 3.34 -8.09
N LYS A 200 22.90 3.69 -9.37
CA LYS A 200 22.46 4.97 -9.92
C LYS A 200 20.95 4.96 -10.20
N ILE A 201 20.15 5.38 -9.21
CA ILE A 201 18.71 5.49 -9.34
C ILE A 201 18.28 6.93 -9.67
N SER A 202 17.46 7.03 -10.70
CA SER A 202 16.68 8.20 -11.05
C SER A 202 15.24 7.95 -10.63
N TYR A 203 14.53 8.96 -10.15
CA TYR A 203 13.11 8.83 -9.79
C TYR A 203 12.36 10.09 -10.14
N VAL A 204 11.09 9.95 -10.53
CA VAL A 204 10.24 11.12 -10.78
C VAL A 204 10.09 11.87 -9.44
N SER A 205 10.53 13.12 -9.38
CA SER A 205 10.70 13.88 -8.13
C SER A 205 9.56 14.87 -7.87
N ARG A 206 9.06 15.51 -8.94
CA ARG A 206 7.93 16.46 -8.97
C ARG A 206 7.01 16.15 -10.16
N LEU A 207 5.72 16.41 -9.98
CA LEU A 207 4.68 16.19 -11.00
C LEU A 207 3.64 17.29 -10.94
N PHE A 208 3.31 17.84 -12.10
CA PHE A 208 2.23 18.81 -12.32
C PHE A 208 1.25 18.16 -13.29
N ALA A 209 -0.05 18.11 -12.95
CA ALA A 209 -1.04 17.39 -13.76
C ALA A 209 -2.42 18.07 -13.77
N GLY A 210 -3.15 17.92 -14.87
CA GLY A 210 -4.51 18.43 -15.06
C GLY A 210 -5.57 17.72 -14.20
N LYS A 211 -6.80 18.27 -14.10
CA LYS A 211 -7.88 17.80 -13.19
C LYS A 211 -8.13 16.29 -13.27
N TYR A 212 -8.07 15.72 -14.47
CA TYR A 212 -8.46 14.34 -14.77
C TYR A 212 -7.29 13.45 -15.20
N HIS A 213 -6.04 13.91 -15.11
CA HIS A 213 -4.91 13.01 -15.30
C HIS A 213 -4.93 11.87 -14.26
N PRO A 214 -4.77 10.58 -14.63
CA PRO A 214 -4.85 9.44 -13.71
C PRO A 214 -4.00 9.63 -12.44
N ALA A 215 -2.77 10.15 -12.58
CA ALA A 215 -1.90 10.45 -11.43
C ALA A 215 -2.47 11.46 -10.42
N LYS A 216 -3.26 12.46 -10.85
CA LYS A 216 -3.95 13.39 -9.94
C LYS A 216 -5.15 12.73 -9.27
N GLY A 217 -5.77 11.77 -9.96
CA GLY A 217 -6.83 10.95 -9.40
C GLY A 217 -6.39 10.09 -8.20
N ILE A 218 -5.16 9.59 -8.21
CA ILE A 218 -4.65 8.66 -7.17
C ILE A 218 -3.80 9.40 -6.12
N SER A 219 -3.18 10.54 -6.47
CA SER A 219 -2.52 11.39 -5.46
C SER A 219 -3.50 12.00 -4.45
N LYS A 220 -4.76 12.26 -4.85
CA LYS A 220 -5.75 12.95 -4.02
C LYS A 220 -6.06 12.20 -2.71
N GLY A 221 -5.93 10.87 -2.70
CA GLY A 221 -6.03 10.03 -1.50
C GLY A 221 -4.86 10.14 -0.52
N PHE A 222 -3.69 10.67 -0.94
CA PHE A 222 -2.46 10.63 -0.14
C PHE A 222 -2.53 11.43 1.15
N LYS A 223 -3.20 12.59 1.16
CA LYS A 223 -3.26 13.45 2.35
C LYS A 223 -4.06 12.80 3.48
N GLU A 224 -5.20 12.18 3.15
CA GLU A 224 -5.98 11.43 4.16
C GLU A 224 -5.31 10.10 4.51
N ALA A 225 -4.68 9.40 3.56
CA ALA A 225 -3.91 8.20 3.86
C ALA A 225 -2.73 8.46 4.81
N ARG A 226 -1.92 9.52 4.59
CA ARG A 226 -0.86 9.94 5.52
C ARG A 226 -1.43 10.27 6.88
N ARG A 227 -2.54 11.03 6.93
CA ARG A 227 -3.21 11.37 8.18
C ARG A 227 -3.67 10.12 8.94
N VAL A 228 -4.33 9.16 8.28
CA VAL A 228 -4.76 7.92 8.95
C VAL A 228 -3.56 7.08 9.41
N VAL A 229 -2.54 6.86 8.57
CA VAL A 229 -1.37 6.06 8.97
C VAL A 229 -0.60 6.72 10.11
N ARG A 230 -0.50 8.06 10.14
CA ARG A 230 0.02 8.77 11.31
C ARG A 230 -0.83 8.52 12.55
N ASP A 231 -2.14 8.76 12.44
CA ASP A 231 -3.07 8.58 13.56
C ASP A 231 -3.01 7.13 14.10
N LEU A 232 -2.77 6.13 13.24
CA LEU A 232 -2.57 4.72 13.60
C LEU A 232 -1.20 4.40 14.21
N LEU A 233 -0.12 5.00 13.72
CA LEU A 233 1.21 4.83 14.30
C LEU A 233 1.29 5.48 15.69
N VAL A 234 0.68 6.66 15.87
CA VAL A 234 0.50 7.25 17.22
C VAL A 234 -0.33 6.33 18.12
N LEU A 235 -1.39 5.71 17.60
CA LEU A 235 -2.17 4.72 18.36
C LEU A 235 -1.36 3.48 18.74
N GLN A 236 -0.43 3.03 17.91
CA GLN A 236 0.42 1.88 18.20
C GLN A 236 1.34 2.15 19.39
N GLU A 237 1.98 3.31 19.46
CA GLU A 237 2.84 3.70 20.59
C GLU A 237 2.04 3.84 21.90
N PHE A 238 0.88 4.50 21.85
CA PHE A 238 -0.01 4.60 23.03
C PHE A 238 -0.62 3.25 23.48
N LEU A 239 -0.63 2.23 22.61
CA LEU A 239 -1.14 0.88 22.90
C LEU A 239 -0.05 -0.11 23.34
N ASP A 240 1.22 0.26 23.29
CA ASP A 240 2.28 -0.64 23.71
C ASP A 240 2.15 -1.01 25.20
N GLY A 241 2.39 -2.28 25.53
CA GLY A 241 2.07 -2.93 26.80
C GLY A 241 0.56 -3.02 27.14
N SER A 242 -0.30 -2.23 26.50
CA SER A 242 -1.70 -1.99 26.90
C SER A 242 -2.74 -2.74 26.05
N LEU A 243 -2.33 -3.29 24.90
CA LEU A 243 -3.19 -4.02 23.97
C LEU A 243 -3.16 -5.54 24.23
N LEU A 244 -4.29 -6.09 24.66
CA LEU A 244 -4.42 -7.50 25.07
C LEU A 244 -4.79 -8.42 23.88
N SER A 245 -4.12 -9.56 23.74
CA SER A 245 -4.48 -10.64 22.79
C SER A 245 -4.91 -11.89 23.57
N TYR A 246 -6.04 -12.50 23.17
CA TYR A 246 -6.47 -13.79 23.73
C TYR A 246 -5.89 -14.95 22.90
N HIS A 247 -5.41 -15.99 23.58
CA HIS A 247 -4.88 -17.20 22.97
C HIS A 247 -5.64 -18.45 23.45
N LYS A 248 -5.48 -19.57 22.73
CA LYS A 248 -6.14 -20.84 23.05
C LYS A 248 -5.85 -21.27 24.50
N GLY A 249 -6.91 -21.43 25.30
CA GLY A 249 -6.81 -21.73 26.74
C GLY A 249 -6.80 -20.48 27.62
N ASP A 250 -7.57 -19.46 27.25
CA ASP A 250 -7.85 -18.23 28.02
C ASP A 250 -6.62 -17.40 28.46
N TYR A 251 -5.46 -17.66 27.85
CA TYR A 251 -4.22 -16.97 28.15
C TYR A 251 -4.17 -15.61 27.45
N VAL A 252 -3.87 -14.56 28.22
CA VAL A 252 -3.84 -13.17 27.75
C VAL A 252 -2.41 -12.67 27.66
N THR A 253 -2.00 -12.16 26.49
CA THR A 253 -0.70 -11.55 26.26
C THR A 253 -0.83 -10.06 25.92
N SER A 254 0.18 -9.26 26.24
CA SER A 254 0.36 -7.94 25.63
C SER A 254 0.97 -8.08 24.24
N ASN A 255 0.58 -7.22 23.29
CA ASN A 255 1.19 -7.17 21.97
C ASN A 255 1.18 -5.74 21.40
N SER A 256 2.33 -5.25 20.94
CA SER A 256 2.47 -3.87 20.44
C SER A 256 2.06 -3.69 18.98
N LEU A 257 1.97 -4.75 18.17
CA LEU A 257 1.71 -4.62 16.74
C LEU A 257 0.23 -4.40 16.46
N LEU A 258 -0.10 -3.39 15.63
CA LEU A 258 -1.47 -3.21 15.12
C LEU A 258 -1.65 -3.98 13.80
N PRO A 259 -2.34 -5.14 13.81
CA PRO A 259 -2.71 -5.82 12.59
C PRO A 259 -3.77 -5.04 11.79
N MET A 260 -3.64 -5.03 10.47
CA MET A 260 -4.63 -4.49 9.54
C MET A 260 -4.91 -5.42 8.37
N ARG A 261 -6.17 -5.49 7.93
CA ARG A 261 -6.55 -6.25 6.72
C ARG A 261 -7.59 -5.48 5.90
N PHE A 262 -7.60 -5.75 4.60
CA PHE A 262 -8.45 -5.06 3.64
C PHE A 262 -9.54 -5.98 3.11
N PHE A 263 -10.75 -5.44 2.94
CA PHE A 263 -11.94 -6.17 2.51
C PHE A 263 -12.64 -5.38 1.41
N VAL A 264 -13.33 -6.09 0.52
CA VAL A 264 -14.30 -5.51 -0.42
C VAL A 264 -15.61 -6.29 -0.30
N LEU A 265 -16.68 -5.57 0.04
CA LEU A 265 -18.06 -6.08 0.00
C LEU A 265 -18.72 -5.56 -1.28
N THR A 266 -19.03 -6.46 -2.20
CA THR A 266 -19.63 -6.12 -3.51
C THR A 266 -21.14 -6.38 -3.49
N LEU A 267 -21.92 -5.44 -4.04
CA LEU A 267 -23.34 -5.65 -4.28
C LEU A 267 -23.60 -6.44 -5.57
N PRO A 268 -24.74 -7.15 -5.66
CA PRO A 268 -25.30 -7.61 -6.92
C PRO A 268 -25.45 -6.52 -7.99
N GLU A 269 -25.54 -6.93 -9.25
CA GLU A 269 -25.64 -6.03 -10.39
C GLU A 269 -26.99 -5.29 -10.38
N GLU A 270 -28.09 -5.96 -10.03
CA GLU A 270 -29.43 -5.37 -9.92
C GLU A 270 -29.46 -4.18 -8.94
N ILE A 271 -28.88 -4.34 -7.75
CA ILE A 271 -28.80 -3.27 -6.75
C ILE A 271 -27.83 -2.17 -7.21
N SER A 272 -26.75 -2.51 -7.91
CA SER A 272 -25.83 -1.52 -8.47
C SER A 272 -26.51 -0.61 -9.51
N TYR A 273 -27.35 -1.18 -10.38
CA TYR A 273 -28.17 -0.43 -11.32
C TYR A 273 -29.29 0.37 -10.63
N TYR A 274 -29.92 -0.16 -9.57
CA TYR A 274 -30.91 0.56 -8.76
C TYR A 274 -30.31 1.78 -8.02
N ILE A 275 -29.12 1.64 -7.45
CA ILE A 275 -28.40 2.77 -6.84
C ILE A 275 -28.05 3.81 -7.91
N TRP A 276 -27.68 3.40 -9.13
CA TRP A 276 -27.45 4.34 -10.23
C TRP A 276 -28.73 5.07 -10.66
N SER A 277 -29.87 4.39 -10.84
CA SER A 277 -31.11 5.07 -11.24
C SER A 277 -31.55 6.11 -10.20
N LYS A 278 -31.50 5.78 -8.91
CA LYS A 278 -31.77 6.74 -7.82
C LYS A 278 -30.82 7.94 -7.84
N LEU A 279 -29.51 7.72 -7.96
CA LEU A 279 -28.53 8.81 -8.03
C LEU A 279 -28.71 9.69 -9.27
N ARG A 280 -29.18 9.13 -10.40
CA ARG A 280 -29.53 9.86 -11.63
C ARG A 280 -30.83 10.68 -11.48
N GLU A 281 -31.75 10.24 -10.63
CA GLU A 281 -32.94 10.99 -10.20
C GLU A 281 -32.62 12.06 -9.14
N GLY A 282 -31.39 12.10 -8.63
CA GLY A 282 -30.92 13.02 -7.58
C GLY A 282 -31.06 12.49 -6.15
N ASP A 283 -31.52 11.25 -5.96
CA ASP A 283 -31.68 10.61 -4.67
C ASP A 283 -30.44 9.78 -4.28
N ASP A 284 -29.86 10.05 -3.11
CA ASP A 284 -28.75 9.29 -2.53
C ASP A 284 -29.17 8.35 -1.38
N SER A 285 -30.48 8.15 -1.16
CA SER A 285 -31.03 7.27 -0.12
C SER A 285 -30.49 5.84 -0.19
N ALA A 286 -30.52 5.22 -1.38
CA ALA A 286 -30.03 3.86 -1.61
C ALA A 286 -28.51 3.76 -1.40
N LEU A 287 -27.75 4.79 -1.75
CA LEU A 287 -26.30 4.87 -1.50
C LEU A 287 -25.99 5.03 -0.01
N LYS A 288 -26.77 5.83 0.73
CA LYS A 288 -26.69 5.96 2.19
C LYS A 288 -27.03 4.65 2.90
N LEU A 289 -28.06 3.94 2.43
CA LEU A 289 -28.44 2.61 2.94
C LEU A 289 -27.32 1.60 2.72
N PHE A 290 -26.76 1.52 1.50
CA PHE A 290 -25.62 0.67 1.20
C PHE A 290 -24.41 0.92 2.13
N LYS A 291 -24.05 2.18 2.37
CA LYS A 291 -22.99 2.53 3.34
C LYS A 291 -23.28 2.03 4.74
N LYS A 292 -24.52 2.20 5.22
CA LYS A 292 -24.99 1.72 6.53
C LYS A 292 -24.87 0.20 6.64
N ILE A 293 -25.44 -0.57 5.71
CA ILE A 293 -25.43 -2.03 5.80
C ILE A 293 -24.04 -2.64 5.65
N SER A 294 -23.19 -2.10 4.77
CA SER A 294 -21.83 -2.63 4.57
C SER A 294 -20.91 -2.32 5.76
N SER A 295 -21.03 -1.14 6.37
CA SER A 295 -20.31 -0.83 7.61
C SER A 295 -20.84 -1.60 8.83
N GLN A 296 -22.14 -1.91 8.85
CA GLN A 296 -22.73 -2.81 9.86
C GLN A 296 -22.25 -4.26 9.68
N ALA A 297 -22.10 -4.76 8.45
CA ALA A 297 -21.58 -6.09 8.17
C ALA A 297 -20.15 -6.28 8.72
N ILE A 298 -19.25 -5.32 8.47
CA ILE A 298 -17.89 -5.34 9.02
C ILE A 298 -17.90 -5.24 10.56
N ARG A 299 -18.78 -4.40 11.14
CA ARG A 299 -18.91 -4.30 12.60
C ARG A 299 -19.34 -5.63 13.23
N ASP A 300 -20.31 -6.31 12.63
CA ASP A 300 -20.86 -7.55 13.17
C ASP A 300 -19.95 -8.75 12.93
N PHE A 301 -19.21 -8.76 11.82
CA PHE A 301 -18.15 -9.74 11.60
C PHE A 301 -17.00 -9.59 12.61
N LEU A 302 -16.53 -8.37 12.90
CA LEU A 302 -15.51 -8.15 13.93
C LEU A 302 -16.02 -8.49 15.33
N PHE A 303 -17.32 -8.34 15.60
CA PHE A 303 -17.93 -8.81 16.85
C PHE A 303 -17.98 -10.34 16.92
N TYR A 304 -18.33 -11.02 15.82
CA TYR A 304 -18.24 -12.48 15.70
C TYR A 304 -16.83 -13.00 15.97
N LEU A 305 -15.78 -12.37 15.42
CA LEU A 305 -14.40 -12.75 15.70
C LEU A 305 -14.04 -12.58 17.18
N ALA A 306 -14.45 -11.47 17.81
CA ALA A 306 -14.25 -11.27 19.25
C ALA A 306 -14.92 -12.37 20.09
N GLN A 307 -16.11 -12.84 19.67
CA GLN A 307 -16.78 -13.99 20.30
C GLN A 307 -16.08 -15.33 20.02
N LYS A 308 -15.57 -15.55 18.80
CA LYS A 308 -14.76 -16.73 18.42
C LYS A 308 -13.46 -16.82 19.23
N GLU A 309 -12.90 -15.68 19.62
CA GLU A 309 -11.70 -15.54 20.45
C GLU A 309 -11.97 -15.51 21.97
N GLY A 310 -13.23 -15.61 22.40
CA GLY A 310 -13.60 -15.66 23.82
C GLY A 310 -13.52 -14.31 24.56
N ILE A 311 -13.37 -13.19 23.85
CA ILE A 311 -13.20 -11.86 24.45
C ILE A 311 -14.50 -11.45 25.16
N PRO A 312 -14.47 -11.07 26.46
CA PRO A 312 -15.67 -10.83 27.27
C PRO A 312 -16.29 -9.44 27.02
N ILE A 313 -16.66 -9.15 25.78
CA ILE A 313 -17.14 -7.84 25.32
C ILE A 313 -18.60 -7.89 24.82
N ASN A 314 -19.42 -6.93 25.27
CA ASN A 314 -20.81 -6.82 24.83
C ASN A 314 -20.96 -5.92 23.59
N LYS A 315 -21.86 -6.28 22.66
CA LYS A 315 -22.08 -5.58 21.38
C LYS A 315 -22.44 -4.08 21.52
N SER A 316 -23.00 -3.69 22.67
CA SER A 316 -23.28 -2.31 23.07
C SER A 316 -22.02 -1.47 23.34
N TYR A 317 -21.02 -2.09 23.97
CA TYR A 317 -19.77 -1.44 24.37
C TYR A 317 -18.64 -1.62 23.35
N PHE A 318 -18.73 -2.64 22.49
CA PHE A 318 -17.84 -2.94 21.36
C PHE A 318 -17.65 -1.76 20.39
N VAL A 319 -16.41 -1.26 20.29
CA VAL A 319 -15.97 -0.23 19.33
C VAL A 319 -14.81 -0.75 18.47
N PRO A 320 -15.04 -1.14 17.19
CA PRO A 320 -13.97 -1.46 16.26
C PRO A 320 -13.34 -0.20 15.66
N GLY A 321 -12.29 -0.36 14.85
CA GLY A 321 -11.68 0.73 14.07
C GLY A 321 -11.51 0.35 12.61
N PHE A 322 -12.21 1.02 11.70
CA PHE A 322 -12.05 0.81 10.27
C PHE A 322 -12.34 2.06 9.44
N LEU A 323 -11.81 2.07 8.21
CA LEU A 323 -12.18 3.01 7.15
C LEU A 323 -13.17 2.36 6.19
N GLN A 324 -14.02 3.17 5.56
CA GLN A 324 -14.84 2.80 4.40
C GLN A 324 -14.58 3.75 3.23
N ASN A 325 -14.52 3.21 2.01
CA ASN A 325 -14.57 3.95 0.75
C ASN A 325 -15.58 3.25 -0.18
N ILE A 326 -16.50 3.99 -0.81
CA ILE A 326 -17.46 3.42 -1.78
C ILE A 326 -16.97 3.66 -3.21
N HIS A 327 -16.92 2.59 -4.00
CA HIS A 327 -16.51 2.62 -5.41
C HIS A 327 -17.72 2.26 -6.29
N PRO A 328 -18.23 3.17 -7.14
CA PRO A 328 -19.35 2.92 -8.06
C PRO A 328 -19.01 2.13 -9.33
N THR A 329 -17.73 1.86 -9.63
CA THR A 329 -17.29 1.15 -10.86
C THR A 329 -16.20 0.13 -10.56
N GLY A 330 -16.27 -1.03 -11.23
CA GLY A 330 -15.23 -2.06 -11.17
C GLY A 330 -14.02 -1.75 -12.07
N ASP A 331 -12.93 -2.49 -11.87
CA ASP A 331 -11.72 -2.37 -12.71
C ASP A 331 -11.79 -3.18 -14.02
N ARG A 332 -12.74 -4.13 -14.14
CA ARG A 332 -12.92 -4.96 -15.34
C ARG A 332 -13.69 -4.24 -16.44
N ASP A 333 -14.77 -3.57 -16.06
CA ASP A 333 -15.64 -2.75 -16.91
C ASP A 333 -16.08 -1.51 -16.08
N PRO A 334 -15.53 -0.32 -16.35
CA PRO A 334 -15.88 0.90 -15.66
C PRO A 334 -17.07 1.65 -16.30
N PHE A 335 -17.70 1.11 -17.36
CA PHE A 335 -18.86 1.72 -18.01
C PHE A 335 -20.20 1.28 -17.40
N LYS A 336 -20.18 0.30 -16.49
CA LYS A 336 -21.36 -0.21 -15.78
C LYS A 336 -21.37 0.16 -14.29
N PRO A 337 -22.54 0.42 -13.70
CA PRO A 337 -22.71 0.48 -12.25
C PRO A 337 -22.24 -0.81 -11.56
N HIS A 338 -21.29 -0.68 -10.64
CA HIS A 338 -20.73 -1.80 -9.88
C HIS A 338 -20.35 -1.32 -8.47
N PHE A 339 -21.36 -1.14 -7.63
CA PHE A 339 -21.21 -0.54 -6.31
C PHE A 339 -20.59 -1.53 -5.32
N HIS A 340 -19.43 -1.19 -4.79
CA HIS A 340 -18.71 -1.99 -3.79
C HIS A 340 -18.05 -1.13 -2.73
N ALA A 341 -17.94 -1.67 -1.51
CA ALA A 341 -17.44 -0.99 -0.33
C ALA A 341 -16.06 -1.55 0.05
N HIS A 342 -15.03 -0.73 -0.11
CA HIS A 342 -13.67 -1.01 0.34
C HIS A 342 -13.55 -0.68 1.82
N PHE A 343 -13.03 -1.62 2.60
CA PHE A 343 -12.74 -1.42 4.02
C PHE A 343 -11.26 -1.59 4.32
N SER A 344 -10.75 -0.72 5.18
CA SER A 344 -9.40 -0.81 5.75
C SER A 344 -9.56 -1.02 7.25
N VAL A 345 -9.44 -2.27 7.69
CA VAL A 345 -9.84 -2.68 9.04
C VAL A 345 -8.62 -2.83 9.92
N VAL A 346 -8.64 -2.20 11.11
CA VAL A 346 -7.70 -2.47 12.18
C VAL A 346 -8.24 -3.63 13.00
N PHE A 347 -7.44 -4.67 13.21
CA PHE A 347 -7.79 -5.85 14.00
C PHE A 347 -7.54 -5.59 15.50
N VAL A 348 -8.12 -4.48 15.96
CA VAL A 348 -8.12 -4.00 17.33
C VAL A 348 -9.51 -3.44 17.62
N VAL A 349 -10.00 -3.66 18.83
CA VAL A 349 -11.29 -3.19 19.33
C VAL A 349 -11.12 -2.58 20.72
N TYR A 350 -11.88 -1.54 21.00
CA TYR A 350 -11.94 -0.90 22.31
C TYR A 350 -13.23 -1.29 23.02
N ASP A 351 -13.13 -1.68 24.29
CA ASP A 351 -14.31 -1.84 25.14
C ASP A 351 -14.64 -0.57 25.91
N LYS A 352 -15.88 -0.12 25.80
CA LYS A 352 -16.39 0.99 26.61
C LYS A 352 -16.66 0.60 28.07
N SER A 353 -16.90 -0.67 28.41
CA SER A 353 -17.14 -1.07 29.81
C SER A 353 -15.86 -1.15 30.64
N SER A 354 -14.89 -1.98 30.27
CA SER A 354 -13.62 -2.16 30.97
C SER A 354 -12.58 -1.07 30.67
N HIS A 355 -12.81 -0.26 29.63
CA HIS A 355 -11.85 0.69 29.08
C HIS A 355 -10.58 0.03 28.51
N THR A 356 -10.60 -1.29 28.30
CA THR A 356 -9.50 -2.09 27.77
C THR A 356 -9.50 -2.11 26.24
N TRP A 357 -8.33 -2.37 25.66
CA TRP A 357 -8.16 -2.63 24.22
C TRP A 357 -7.81 -4.09 23.97
N TYR A 358 -8.49 -4.69 23.01
CA TYR A 358 -8.28 -6.08 22.61
C TYR A 358 -7.85 -6.15 21.15
N ARG A 359 -6.86 -7.00 20.86
CA ARG A 359 -6.38 -7.34 19.53
C ARG A 359 -7.10 -8.60 19.06
N LEU A 360 -7.64 -8.54 17.86
CA LEU A 360 -8.28 -9.67 17.18
C LEU A 360 -7.26 -10.40 16.31
N ASN A 361 -7.48 -11.68 16.06
CA ASN A 361 -6.67 -12.47 15.16
C ASN A 361 -6.92 -12.07 13.68
N PRO A 362 -5.91 -11.56 12.95
CA PRO A 362 -6.07 -11.22 11.52
C PRO A 362 -5.98 -12.42 10.57
N VAL A 363 -5.60 -13.60 11.09
CA VAL A 363 -5.51 -14.85 10.34
C VAL A 363 -6.89 -15.53 10.32
N LEU A 364 -7.70 -15.08 9.37
CA LEU A 364 -9.02 -15.63 9.06
C LEU A 364 -8.91 -16.96 8.31
N ASP A 365 -9.73 -17.94 8.69
CA ASP A 365 -9.97 -19.17 7.95
C ASP A 365 -11.18 -19.05 6.99
N GLU A 366 -11.47 -20.08 6.20
CA GLU A 366 -12.59 -20.03 5.23
C GLU A 366 -13.97 -19.99 5.92
N ALA A 367 -14.10 -20.49 7.15
CA ALA A 367 -15.35 -20.39 7.91
C ALA A 367 -15.60 -18.97 8.43
N ASP A 368 -14.53 -18.23 8.76
CA ASP A 368 -14.62 -16.78 9.00
C ASP A 368 -15.09 -16.02 7.75
N LEU A 369 -14.55 -16.37 6.57
CA LEU A 369 -14.97 -15.75 5.31
C LEU A 369 -16.41 -16.08 4.96
N GLU A 370 -16.84 -17.32 5.17
CA GLU A 370 -18.23 -17.74 4.98
C GLU A 370 -19.17 -17.02 5.95
N LYS A 371 -18.78 -16.83 7.21
CA LYS A 371 -19.58 -16.06 8.16
C LYS A 371 -19.70 -14.58 7.77
N LEU A 372 -18.68 -14.00 7.15
CA LEU A 372 -18.77 -12.65 6.57
C LEU A 372 -19.69 -12.61 5.33
N ARG A 373 -19.70 -13.66 4.48
CA ARG A 373 -20.66 -13.78 3.35
C ARG A 373 -22.10 -13.90 3.86
N GLU A 374 -22.34 -14.74 4.87
CA GLU A 374 -23.65 -14.91 5.52
C GLU A 374 -24.18 -13.57 6.06
N ILE A 375 -23.38 -12.87 6.87
CA ILE A 375 -23.74 -11.56 7.45
C ILE A 375 -23.97 -10.52 6.35
N TRP A 376 -23.14 -10.49 5.30
CA TRP A 376 -23.28 -9.56 4.18
C TRP A 376 -24.56 -9.83 3.37
N LYS A 377 -24.83 -11.10 3.03
CA LYS A 377 -26.02 -11.53 2.29
C LYS A 377 -27.30 -11.22 3.08
N ALA A 378 -27.35 -11.54 4.37
CA ALA A 378 -28.49 -11.23 5.22
C ALA A 378 -28.84 -9.73 5.24
N LEU A 379 -27.84 -8.86 5.50
CA LEU A 379 -28.05 -7.41 5.59
C LEU A 379 -28.40 -6.75 4.24
N VAL A 380 -27.96 -7.32 3.11
CA VAL A 380 -28.36 -6.85 1.77
C VAL A 380 -29.77 -7.31 1.41
N VAL A 381 -30.14 -8.55 1.73
CA VAL A 381 -31.50 -9.06 1.51
C VAL A 381 -32.52 -8.34 2.38
N GLU A 382 -32.21 -8.05 3.65
CA GLU A 382 -33.05 -7.22 4.54
C GLU A 382 -33.32 -5.82 3.94
N ALA A 383 -32.32 -5.22 3.29
CA ALA A 383 -32.37 -3.85 2.80
C ALA A 383 -32.86 -3.68 1.35
N PHE A 384 -32.81 -4.73 0.53
CA PHE A 384 -33.01 -4.65 -0.93
C PHE A 384 -33.71 -5.87 -1.54
N SER A 385 -34.40 -6.72 -0.76
CA SER A 385 -35.12 -7.92 -1.24
C SER A 385 -36.02 -7.67 -2.46
N GLU A 386 -36.77 -6.57 -2.48
CA GLU A 386 -37.67 -6.17 -3.58
C GLU A 386 -36.94 -5.91 -4.92
N ILE A 387 -35.62 -5.69 -4.89
CA ILE A 387 -34.78 -5.41 -6.06
C ILE A 387 -34.10 -6.69 -6.58
N LEU A 388 -34.10 -7.77 -5.79
CA LEU A 388 -33.32 -8.98 -6.06
C LEU A 388 -34.13 -10.04 -6.79
N SER A 389 -33.55 -10.56 -7.87
CA SER A 389 -34.09 -11.74 -8.56
C SER A 389 -33.98 -13.00 -7.68
N GLY A 390 -34.90 -13.96 -7.83
CA GLY A 390 -34.84 -15.24 -7.12
C GLY A 390 -33.52 -15.98 -7.35
N ASP A 391 -33.04 -15.94 -8.59
CA ASP A 391 -31.72 -16.43 -9.01
C ASP A 391 -30.54 -15.76 -8.29
N THR A 392 -30.67 -14.50 -7.86
CA THR A 392 -29.62 -13.81 -7.10
C THR A 392 -29.76 -14.05 -5.61
N LEU A 393 -30.98 -14.23 -5.08
CA LEU A 393 -31.20 -14.63 -3.68
C LEU A 393 -30.58 -16.01 -3.35
N THR A 394 -30.54 -16.93 -4.31
CA THR A 394 -29.90 -18.26 -4.12
C THR A 394 -28.37 -18.19 -4.11
N LYS A 395 -27.75 -17.31 -4.92
CA LYS A 395 -26.29 -17.16 -5.06
C LYS A 395 -25.64 -16.50 -3.85
N ASP A 396 -24.37 -16.79 -3.60
CA ASP A 396 -23.61 -16.19 -2.51
C ASP A 396 -22.96 -14.86 -2.91
N PHE A 397 -22.92 -13.91 -1.97
CA PHE A 397 -22.53 -12.53 -2.28
C PHE A 397 -21.02 -12.36 -2.16
N ASN A 398 -20.44 -11.71 -3.17
CA ASN A 398 -18.99 -11.66 -3.32
C ASN A 398 -18.33 -10.79 -2.24
N VAL A 399 -17.47 -11.45 -1.46
CA VAL A 399 -16.60 -10.87 -0.43
C VAL A 399 -15.16 -11.18 -0.81
N TRP A 400 -14.37 -10.15 -1.07
CA TRP A 400 -12.91 -10.28 -1.23
C TRP A 400 -12.20 -9.83 0.04
N VAL A 401 -11.12 -10.53 0.38
CA VAL A 401 -10.23 -10.20 1.51
C VAL A 401 -8.78 -10.31 1.05
N GLY A 402 -7.94 -9.36 1.46
CA GLY A 402 -6.52 -9.37 1.11
C GLY A 402 -5.79 -10.64 1.56
N ASP A 403 -4.97 -11.22 0.67
CA ASP A 403 -4.22 -12.48 0.86
C ASP A 403 -3.22 -12.43 2.04
N ARG A 404 -2.91 -11.22 2.55
CA ARG A 404 -2.15 -10.99 3.77
C ARG A 404 -2.84 -9.95 4.64
N TYR A 405 -2.56 -10.01 5.94
CA TYR A 405 -2.65 -8.83 6.80
C TYR A 405 -1.33 -8.06 6.76
N TYR A 406 -1.38 -6.82 7.24
CA TYR A 406 -0.26 -5.91 7.43
C TYR A 406 -0.05 -5.70 8.94
N SER A 407 1.17 -5.47 9.40
CA SER A 407 1.49 -5.21 10.82
C SER A 407 2.21 -3.87 11.02
N LEU A 408 1.56 -2.89 11.64
CA LEU A 408 2.23 -1.63 12.03
C LEU A 408 3.12 -1.87 13.27
N PRO A 409 4.32 -1.24 13.34
CA PRO A 409 4.79 -0.17 12.45
C PRO A 409 5.45 -0.65 11.16
N HIS A 410 5.92 -1.90 11.08
CA HIS A 410 6.77 -2.40 9.99
C HIS A 410 6.16 -2.23 8.59
N ASP A 411 4.87 -2.48 8.44
CA ASP A 411 4.15 -2.41 7.16
C ASP A 411 3.60 -1.00 6.81
N TYR A 412 3.95 0.07 7.54
CA TYR A 412 3.28 1.38 7.41
C TYR A 412 3.25 1.94 5.98
N VAL A 413 4.32 1.71 5.21
CA VAL A 413 4.41 2.10 3.79
C VAL A 413 3.37 1.35 2.95
N GLY A 414 3.17 0.06 3.18
CA GLY A 414 2.16 -0.76 2.50
C GLY A 414 0.74 -0.26 2.80
N VAL A 415 0.41 -0.13 4.08
CA VAL A 415 -0.89 0.38 4.56
C VAL A 415 -1.19 1.77 3.98
N LEU A 416 -0.19 2.65 3.92
CA LEU A 416 -0.29 3.99 3.34
C LEU A 416 -0.67 3.98 1.85
N PHE A 417 -0.16 3.03 1.07
CA PHE A 417 -0.51 2.91 -0.35
C PHE A 417 -1.87 2.24 -0.58
N GLU A 418 -2.24 1.24 0.22
CA GLU A 418 -3.57 0.61 0.14
C GLU A 418 -4.69 1.62 0.47
N ILE A 419 -4.58 2.37 1.58
CA ILE A 419 -5.56 3.40 1.95
C ILE A 419 -5.63 4.49 0.87
N LYS A 420 -4.49 4.90 0.30
CA LYS A 420 -4.42 5.88 -0.81
C LYS A 420 -5.11 5.36 -2.08
N TYR A 421 -4.94 4.09 -2.42
CA TYR A 421 -5.58 3.45 -3.58
C TYR A 421 -7.09 3.26 -3.39
N ASN A 422 -7.53 2.99 -2.15
CA ASN A 422 -8.95 2.93 -1.79
C ASN A 422 -9.60 4.33 -1.80
N ALA A 423 -8.82 5.38 -1.53
CA ALA A 423 -9.21 6.78 -1.63
C ALA A 423 -9.02 7.42 -3.04
N ARG A 424 -8.74 6.62 -4.09
CA ARG A 424 -8.55 7.14 -5.46
C ARG A 424 -9.82 7.74 -6.06
N LYS A 425 -9.68 8.62 -7.05
CA LYS A 425 -10.77 9.01 -7.96
C LYS A 425 -11.14 7.87 -8.90
N MET A 426 -12.43 7.73 -9.18
CA MET A 426 -12.98 6.59 -9.93
C MET A 426 -12.73 6.65 -11.45
N PHE A 427 -12.50 7.84 -12.02
CA PHE A 427 -12.13 7.97 -13.44
C PHE A 427 -10.81 7.25 -13.80
N VAL A 428 -9.98 6.91 -12.80
CA VAL A 428 -8.77 6.10 -12.94
C VAL A 428 -9.08 4.71 -13.52
N ASN A 429 -10.26 4.16 -13.22
CA ASN A 429 -10.64 2.82 -13.67
C ASN A 429 -10.79 2.78 -15.21
N TYR A 430 -11.14 3.89 -15.87
CA TYR A 430 -11.09 4.01 -17.34
C TYR A 430 -9.66 3.96 -17.89
N SER A 431 -8.67 4.58 -17.23
CA SER A 431 -7.27 4.45 -17.64
C SER A 431 -6.72 3.03 -17.42
N SER A 432 -7.22 2.28 -16.42
CA SER A 432 -6.94 0.84 -16.27
C SER A 432 -7.57 0.00 -17.37
N TYR A 433 -8.83 0.27 -17.72
CA TYR A 433 -9.56 -0.43 -18.78
C TYR A 433 -8.88 -0.25 -20.15
N TYR A 434 -8.52 0.98 -20.49
CA TYR A 434 -7.82 1.30 -21.73
C TYR A 434 -6.32 0.90 -21.75
N GLU A 435 -5.80 0.20 -20.74
CA GLU A 435 -4.52 -0.54 -20.88
C GLU A 435 -4.64 -1.73 -21.87
N ARG A 436 -5.87 -2.16 -22.17
CA ARG A 436 -6.16 -3.43 -22.89
C ARG A 436 -7.27 -3.35 -23.94
N ASN A 437 -7.99 -2.23 -24.00
CA ASN A 437 -9.17 -2.06 -24.84
C ASN A 437 -9.04 -0.81 -25.73
N SER A 438 -9.63 -0.87 -26.92
CA SER A 438 -9.76 0.28 -27.82
C SER A 438 -10.82 1.28 -27.33
N PHE A 439 -10.80 2.50 -27.85
CA PHE A 439 -11.87 3.46 -27.64
C PHE A 439 -13.16 3.00 -28.34
N SER A 440 -14.30 3.23 -27.68
CA SER A 440 -15.66 3.16 -28.24
C SER A 440 -16.43 4.38 -27.75
N ASP A 441 -17.32 4.92 -28.57
CA ASP A 441 -18.25 6.00 -28.23
C ASP A 441 -19.61 5.51 -27.71
N ASP A 442 -19.88 4.20 -27.79
CA ASP A 442 -21.03 3.55 -27.16
C ASP A 442 -20.83 3.42 -25.63
N PHE A 443 -21.37 4.38 -24.87
CA PHE A 443 -21.43 4.36 -23.40
C PHE A 443 -22.50 5.28 -22.81
N ASP A 444 -23.00 4.98 -21.59
CA ASP A 444 -23.84 5.91 -20.82
C ASP A 444 -23.02 7.14 -20.40
N ARG A 445 -23.12 8.20 -21.22
CA ARG A 445 -22.43 9.48 -21.00
C ARG A 445 -22.81 10.14 -19.67
N SER A 446 -24.02 9.90 -19.16
CA SER A 446 -24.46 10.43 -17.86
C SER A 446 -23.73 9.70 -16.73
N PHE A 447 -23.64 8.37 -16.81
CA PHE A 447 -22.89 7.57 -15.84
C PHE A 447 -21.41 7.92 -15.85
N VAL A 448 -20.76 7.93 -17.01
CA VAL A 448 -19.33 8.28 -17.11
C VAL A 448 -19.07 9.69 -16.56
N SER A 449 -19.93 10.66 -16.83
CA SER A 449 -19.80 12.02 -16.27
C SER A 449 -19.90 12.03 -14.74
N PHE A 450 -20.86 11.28 -14.18
CA PHE A 450 -20.98 11.07 -12.73
C PHE A 450 -19.70 10.46 -12.13
N ILE A 451 -19.08 9.48 -12.79
CA ILE A 451 -17.83 8.82 -12.33
C ILE A 451 -16.63 9.79 -12.32
N PHE A 452 -16.56 10.74 -13.25
CA PHE A 452 -15.51 11.75 -13.28
C PHE A 452 -15.62 12.74 -12.11
N ASP A 453 -16.81 13.26 -11.81
CA ASP A 453 -17.00 14.16 -10.68
C ASP A 453 -17.15 13.46 -9.32
N TYR A 454 -17.45 12.16 -9.29
CA TYR A 454 -17.67 11.35 -8.07
C TYR A 454 -16.65 11.63 -6.97
N LYS A 455 -17.15 12.02 -5.80
CA LYS A 455 -16.33 12.36 -4.62
C LYS A 455 -16.23 11.14 -3.72
N ASN A 456 -15.36 10.20 -4.09
CA ASN A 456 -14.94 9.12 -3.21
C ASN A 456 -14.39 9.73 -1.91
N ARG A 457 -15.05 9.47 -0.78
CA ARG A 457 -14.68 9.92 0.55
C ARG A 457 -14.28 8.71 1.38
N THR A 458 -13.17 8.85 2.11
CA THR A 458 -12.80 7.90 3.16
C THR A 458 -13.56 8.30 4.43
N GLU A 459 -14.46 7.42 4.87
CA GLU A 459 -15.25 7.60 6.09
C GLU A 459 -14.63 6.76 7.22
N ARG A 460 -14.47 7.36 8.41
CA ARG A 460 -13.77 6.77 9.57
C ARG A 460 -14.79 6.29 10.61
N TYR A 461 -14.70 5.03 11.01
CA TYR A 461 -15.66 4.39 11.92
C TYR A 461 -15.08 4.06 13.30
N GLY A 462 -15.97 4.04 14.29
CA GLY A 462 -15.68 3.62 15.67
C GLY A 462 -14.62 4.49 16.35
N PHE A 463 -13.51 3.91 16.80
CA PHE A 463 -12.49 4.71 17.49
C PHE A 463 -11.71 5.63 16.55
N LEU A 464 -11.56 5.29 15.26
CA LEU A 464 -10.88 6.13 14.27
C LEU A 464 -11.61 7.46 14.01
N THR A 465 -12.91 7.54 14.32
CA THR A 465 -13.73 8.76 14.20
C THR A 465 -13.31 9.84 15.21
N ASN A 466 -12.80 9.47 16.39
CA ASN A 466 -12.33 10.41 17.41
C ASN A 466 -11.14 9.83 18.19
N ILE A 467 -10.08 9.48 17.46
CA ILE A 467 -8.95 8.70 17.99
C ILE A 467 -8.28 9.37 19.19
N LYS A 468 -8.09 10.70 19.17
CA LYS A 468 -7.49 11.47 20.28
C LYS A 468 -8.22 11.27 21.63
N ARG A 469 -9.55 11.14 21.62
CA ARG A 469 -10.34 10.88 22.85
C ARG A 469 -10.07 9.50 23.46
N TYR A 470 -9.62 8.53 22.67
CA TYR A 470 -9.23 7.22 23.17
C TYR A 470 -7.74 7.19 23.55
N LEU A 471 -6.88 7.92 22.83
CA LEU A 471 -5.47 8.10 23.19
C LEU A 471 -5.28 8.83 24.54
N SER A 472 -6.07 9.87 24.82
CA SER A 472 -5.99 10.58 26.11
C SER A 472 -6.45 9.75 27.32
N ARG A 473 -7.07 8.58 27.10
CA ARG A 473 -7.37 7.58 28.15
C ARG A 473 -6.18 6.67 28.45
N LEU A 474 -5.20 6.62 27.54
CA LEU A 474 -3.99 5.82 27.64
C LEU A 474 -2.76 6.64 28.08
N SER A 475 -2.87 7.97 28.20
CA SER A 475 -1.71 8.84 28.45
C SER A 475 -0.97 8.49 29.73
N ILE A 476 -1.68 8.30 30.84
CA ILE A 476 -1.07 7.95 32.13
C ILE A 476 -0.42 6.55 32.12
N SER A 477 -1.02 5.56 31.46
CA SER A 477 -0.41 4.23 31.33
C SER A 477 0.82 4.24 30.42
N ALA A 478 0.77 4.99 29.32
CA ALA A 478 1.91 5.16 28.41
C ALA A 478 3.07 5.92 29.07
N VAL A 479 2.82 7.00 29.83
CA VAL A 479 3.86 7.69 30.60
C VAL A 479 4.47 6.77 31.66
N LYS A 480 3.66 5.95 32.36
CA LYS A 480 4.18 4.98 33.34
C LYS A 480 5.10 3.93 32.70
N LYS A 481 4.68 3.31 31.59
CA LYS A 481 5.53 2.37 30.83
C LYS A 481 6.82 3.04 30.36
N ARG A 482 6.74 4.28 29.86
CA ARG A 482 7.93 5.01 29.41
C ARG A 482 8.90 5.35 30.54
N LEU A 483 8.38 5.71 31.72
CA LEU A 483 9.20 5.91 32.92
C LEU A 483 9.89 4.62 33.39
N GLU A 484 9.22 3.48 33.27
CA GLU A 484 9.78 2.15 33.58
C GLU A 484 10.92 1.79 32.62
N GLU A 485 10.71 1.93 31.30
CA GLU A 485 11.76 1.76 30.27
C GLU A 485 12.97 2.67 30.47
N LEU A 486 12.74 3.94 30.84
CA LEU A 486 13.81 4.91 31.04
C LEU A 486 14.62 4.62 32.31
N ARG A 487 13.98 4.10 33.37
CA ARG A 487 14.67 3.65 34.58
C ARG A 487 15.50 2.40 34.32
N GLU A 488 14.96 1.40 33.62
CA GLU A 488 15.75 0.25 33.14
C GLU A 488 16.94 0.68 32.26
N LEU A 489 16.76 1.71 31.42
CA LEU A 489 17.84 2.24 30.60
C LEU A 489 18.89 2.99 31.44
N LEU A 490 18.46 3.72 32.47
CA LEU A 490 19.34 4.40 33.42
C LEU A 490 20.20 3.41 34.19
N ASP A 491 19.59 2.37 34.77
CA ASP A 491 20.27 1.31 35.52
C ASP A 491 21.37 0.63 34.67
N ARG A 492 21.09 0.40 33.39
CA ARG A 492 22.07 -0.15 32.43
C ARG A 492 23.21 0.83 32.12
N ILE A 493 22.92 2.12 31.94
CA ILE A 493 23.95 3.15 31.71
C ILE A 493 24.85 3.30 32.94
N GLU A 494 24.27 3.25 34.14
CA GLU A 494 25.05 3.32 35.38
C GLU A 494 25.90 2.05 35.60
N ALA A 495 25.39 0.87 35.23
CA ALA A 495 26.19 -0.36 35.17
C ALA A 495 27.33 -0.29 34.14
N ASP A 496 27.08 0.21 32.92
CA ASP A 496 28.12 0.42 31.90
C ASP A 496 29.20 1.39 32.39
N LEU A 497 28.82 2.50 33.04
CA LEU A 497 29.73 3.50 33.61
C LEU A 497 30.64 2.95 34.73
N LEU A 498 30.23 1.90 35.44
CA LEU A 498 31.06 1.21 36.44
C LEU A 498 32.11 0.28 35.81
N VAL A 499 31.95 -0.11 34.54
CA VAL A 499 32.81 -1.07 33.83
C VAL A 499 33.71 -0.39 32.79
N VAL A 500 33.27 0.73 32.20
CA VAL A 500 34.04 1.49 31.21
C VAL A 500 35.14 2.33 31.87
N ASP A 501 36.38 1.86 31.75
CA ASP A 501 37.59 2.62 32.08
C ASP A 501 37.65 3.95 31.31
N SER A 502 37.48 5.06 32.04
CA SER A 502 37.45 6.43 31.51
C SER A 502 38.81 6.92 31.00
N GLY A 503 39.92 6.34 31.47
CA GLY A 503 41.26 6.63 30.95
C GLY A 503 41.54 5.90 29.63
N ARG A 504 40.97 4.70 29.45
CA ARG A 504 41.16 3.88 28.25
C ARG A 504 40.14 4.14 27.14
N PHE A 505 38.91 4.52 27.49
CA PHE A 505 37.82 4.79 26.53
C PHE A 505 37.09 6.12 26.82
N PRO A 506 37.79 7.27 26.89
CA PRO A 506 37.21 8.54 27.33
C PRO A 506 36.00 9.01 26.51
N LEU A 507 35.99 8.78 25.19
CA LEU A 507 34.86 9.14 24.32
C LEU A 507 33.60 8.31 24.61
N LEU A 508 33.75 7.03 24.95
CA LEU A 508 32.63 6.16 25.33
C LEU A 508 32.11 6.55 26.72
N TYR A 509 33.02 6.79 27.66
CA TYR A 509 32.68 7.20 29.02
C TYR A 509 31.92 8.53 29.03
N GLN A 510 32.38 9.53 28.27
CA GLN A 510 31.65 10.80 28.13
C GLN A 510 30.29 10.60 27.46
N SER A 511 30.22 9.83 26.37
CA SER A 511 28.93 9.54 25.71
C SER A 511 27.94 8.80 26.61
N LEU A 512 28.39 8.03 27.58
CA LEU A 512 27.54 7.39 28.60
C LEU A 512 27.08 8.41 29.66
N LEU A 513 27.94 9.34 30.09
CA LEU A 513 27.55 10.44 30.99
C LEU A 513 26.49 11.35 30.35
N ASP A 514 26.72 11.79 29.12
CA ASP A 514 25.78 12.65 28.35
C ASP A 514 24.41 11.95 28.22
N LYS A 515 24.42 10.65 27.94
CA LYS A 515 23.22 9.81 27.85
C LYS A 515 22.54 9.62 29.21
N ARG A 516 23.29 9.52 30.31
CA ARG A 516 22.74 9.44 31.68
C ARG A 516 22.00 10.72 32.04
N GLU A 517 22.61 11.89 31.80
CA GLU A 517 21.99 13.19 32.05
C GLU A 517 20.72 13.39 31.20
N ALA A 518 20.77 13.02 29.91
CA ALA A 518 19.60 13.08 29.04
C ALA A 518 18.44 12.20 29.56
N VAL A 519 18.72 10.96 30.01
CA VAL A 519 17.71 10.06 30.59
C VAL A 519 17.18 10.56 31.94
N GLN A 520 18.03 11.10 32.81
CA GLN A 520 17.63 11.66 34.11
C GLN A 520 16.73 12.91 33.93
N SER A 521 17.06 13.77 32.97
CA SER A 521 16.25 14.94 32.59
C SER A 521 14.89 14.52 32.01
N GLU A 522 14.88 13.49 31.16
CA GLU A 522 13.67 12.95 30.54
C GLU A 522 12.72 12.27 31.55
N ILE A 523 13.25 11.49 32.49
CA ILE A 523 12.49 10.95 33.63
C ILE A 523 11.82 12.08 34.42
N SER A 524 12.60 13.11 34.79
CA SER A 524 12.09 14.27 35.54
C SER A 524 10.97 15.00 34.79
N ARG A 525 11.10 15.14 33.46
CA ARG A 525 10.07 15.74 32.59
C ARG A 525 8.79 14.92 32.59
N LEU A 526 8.87 13.60 32.44
CA LEU A 526 7.70 12.71 32.40
C LEU A 526 7.01 12.56 33.76
N GLU A 527 7.77 12.54 34.87
CA GLU A 527 7.20 12.56 36.23
C GLU A 527 6.40 13.83 36.49
N SER A 528 6.84 14.99 35.99
CA SER A 528 6.14 16.28 36.18
C SER A 528 4.71 16.31 35.63
N VAL A 529 4.41 15.51 34.59
CA VAL A 529 3.07 15.43 33.97
C VAL A 529 2.24 14.22 34.41
N LEU A 530 2.80 13.32 35.23
CA LEU A 530 2.18 12.05 35.61
C LEU A 530 0.83 12.20 36.36
N ASN A 531 0.61 13.35 36.99
CA ASN A 531 -0.62 13.67 37.73
C ASN A 531 -1.68 14.42 36.90
N ASN A 532 -1.39 14.81 35.65
CA ASN A 532 -2.36 15.47 34.75
C ASN A 532 -2.49 14.72 33.41
N PRO A 533 -3.59 13.97 33.19
CA PRO A 533 -3.82 13.20 31.96
C PRO A 533 -3.76 14.01 30.66
N ASP A 534 -4.11 15.30 30.68
CA ASP A 534 -4.10 16.17 29.49
C ASP A 534 -2.70 16.71 29.18
N ASP A 535 -1.88 17.02 30.19
CA ASP A 535 -0.47 17.37 29.99
C ASP A 535 0.34 16.15 29.54
N ALA A 536 0.13 14.99 30.19
CA ALA A 536 0.71 13.72 29.80
C ALA A 536 0.32 13.34 28.35
N PHE A 537 -0.95 13.54 27.98
CA PHE A 537 -1.41 13.31 26.61
C PHE A 537 -0.73 14.26 25.64
N ARG A 538 -0.66 15.56 25.93
CA ARG A 538 0.00 16.56 25.05
C ARG A 538 1.47 16.22 24.85
N VAL A 539 2.21 15.97 25.92
CA VAL A 539 3.65 15.64 25.90
C VAL A 539 3.92 14.43 25.00
N LEU A 540 3.29 13.28 25.27
CA LEU A 540 3.50 12.07 24.47
C LEU A 540 2.98 12.24 23.02
N TYR A 541 1.80 12.84 22.84
CA TYR A 541 1.20 12.99 21.51
C TYR A 541 2.07 13.86 20.60
N ASP A 542 2.58 15.00 21.09
CA ASP A 542 3.38 15.93 20.29
C ASP A 542 4.80 15.43 20.06
N GLU A 543 5.30 14.50 20.88
CA GLU A 543 6.56 13.78 20.67
C GLU A 543 6.42 12.67 19.62
N ILE A 544 5.55 11.70 19.87
CA ILE A 544 5.29 10.59 18.94
C ILE A 544 4.84 11.13 17.57
N SER A 545 4.06 12.22 17.52
CA SER A 545 3.68 12.84 16.24
C SER A 545 4.85 13.44 15.47
N ARG A 546 5.92 13.94 16.12
CA ARG A 546 7.10 14.47 15.42
C ARG A 546 7.85 13.34 14.72
N ASP A 547 8.10 12.24 15.42
CA ASP A 547 8.83 11.09 14.89
C ASP A 547 8.03 10.39 13.78
N VAL A 548 6.72 10.19 13.99
CA VAL A 548 5.83 9.60 13.00
C VAL A 548 5.66 10.49 11.76
N GLU A 549 5.61 11.83 11.88
CA GLU A 549 5.59 12.71 10.70
C GLU A 549 6.96 12.75 9.97
N SER A 550 8.06 12.41 10.64
CA SER A 550 9.38 12.16 10.03
C SER A 550 9.42 10.84 9.26
N MET A 551 8.91 9.75 9.84
CA MET A 551 8.71 8.45 9.15
C MET A 551 7.82 8.58 7.91
N LEU A 552 6.81 9.46 7.96
CA LEU A 552 5.86 9.76 6.89
C LEU A 552 6.30 10.91 5.97
N SER A 553 7.55 11.37 6.06
CA SER A 553 8.03 12.41 5.16
C SER A 553 8.03 11.93 3.69
N PRO A 554 7.77 12.82 2.70
CA PRO A 554 7.81 12.45 1.28
C PRO A 554 9.19 11.98 0.78
N ARG A 555 10.25 12.14 1.59
CA ARG A 555 11.58 11.59 1.37
C ARG A 555 11.65 10.15 1.91
N THR A 556 11.44 9.98 3.21
CA THR A 556 11.49 8.69 3.93
C THR A 556 10.59 7.63 3.28
N VAL A 557 9.36 7.99 2.91
CA VAL A 557 8.40 7.09 2.25
C VAL A 557 8.83 6.68 0.82
N LYS A 558 9.65 7.48 0.13
CA LYS A 558 10.25 7.10 -1.17
C LYS A 558 11.46 6.19 -0.95
N GLU A 559 12.38 6.58 -0.07
CA GLU A 559 13.61 5.87 0.21
C GLU A 559 13.33 4.46 0.75
N ASN A 560 12.48 4.32 1.78
CA ASN A 560 12.06 3.02 2.32
C ASN A 560 11.35 2.12 1.27
N ARG A 561 10.66 2.71 0.28
CA ARG A 561 10.05 1.92 -0.80
C ARG A 561 11.04 1.50 -1.88
N ILE A 562 12.06 2.33 -2.18
CA ILE A 562 13.17 1.95 -3.04
C ILE A 562 13.98 0.82 -2.39
N VAL A 563 14.27 0.94 -1.09
CA VAL A 563 14.89 -0.13 -0.29
C VAL A 563 14.08 -1.42 -0.37
N SER A 564 12.78 -1.40 -0.08
CA SER A 564 11.95 -2.62 -0.11
C SER A 564 11.86 -3.27 -1.51
N LEU A 565 11.96 -2.48 -2.58
CA LEU A 565 12.10 -3.00 -3.96
C LEU A 565 13.48 -3.65 -4.18
N LEU A 566 14.55 -3.06 -3.67
CA LEU A 566 15.92 -3.58 -3.79
C LEU A 566 16.12 -4.85 -2.97
N GLU A 567 15.66 -4.89 -1.71
CA GLU A 567 15.61 -6.10 -0.88
C GLU A 567 14.87 -7.24 -1.62
N SER A 568 13.75 -6.89 -2.28
CA SER A 568 12.95 -7.83 -3.07
C SER A 568 13.62 -8.33 -4.36
N LEU A 569 14.69 -7.68 -4.83
CA LEU A 569 15.47 -8.08 -6.00
C LEU A 569 16.77 -8.79 -5.58
N HIS A 570 17.43 -8.33 -4.52
CA HIS A 570 18.64 -8.97 -3.98
C HIS A 570 18.33 -10.25 -3.18
N GLY A 571 17.12 -10.37 -2.62
CA GLY A 571 16.74 -11.45 -1.68
C GLY A 571 17.26 -11.26 -0.25
N LYS A 572 18.13 -10.26 -0.05
CA LYS A 572 18.80 -9.85 1.19
C LYS A 572 18.08 -8.68 1.85
N ARG A 573 18.28 -8.46 3.16
CA ARG A 573 17.77 -7.27 3.86
C ARG A 573 18.79 -6.14 3.76
N VAL A 574 18.34 -4.90 3.60
CA VAL A 574 19.23 -3.74 3.68
C VAL A 574 19.35 -3.31 5.14
N VAL A 575 20.59 -3.15 5.62
CA VAL A 575 20.91 -2.70 6.98
C VAL A 575 21.58 -1.32 7.00
N GLY A 576 22.19 -0.89 5.89
CA GLY A 576 22.74 0.45 5.72
C GLY A 576 22.40 1.05 4.35
N LEU A 577 22.20 2.38 4.31
CA LEU A 577 21.87 3.14 3.11
C LEU A 577 22.55 4.52 3.13
N SER A 578 23.34 4.85 2.11
CA SER A 578 23.72 6.22 1.76
C SER A 578 23.05 6.66 0.47
N VAL A 579 22.81 7.97 0.32
CA VAL A 579 22.14 8.57 -0.85
C VAL A 579 22.83 9.88 -1.23
N GLU A 580 23.60 9.87 -2.32
CA GLU A 580 24.21 11.07 -2.90
C GLU A 580 23.37 11.59 -4.07
N TYR A 581 22.92 12.84 -4.02
CA TYR A 581 22.09 13.42 -5.09
C TYR A 581 22.94 14.04 -6.21
N ILE A 582 22.73 13.55 -7.44
CA ILE A 582 23.41 14.03 -8.65
C ILE A 582 22.85 15.40 -9.04
N ARG A 583 23.75 16.39 -9.12
CA ARG A 583 23.45 17.75 -9.59
C ARG A 583 23.55 17.83 -11.11
N TYR A 584 22.82 18.76 -11.70
CA TYR A 584 22.82 19.06 -13.13
C TYR A 584 22.98 20.55 -13.35
N LEU A 585 23.76 20.97 -14.34
CA LEU A 585 23.89 22.39 -14.71
C LEU A 585 22.79 22.80 -15.71
N THR A 586 22.24 24.00 -15.54
CA THR A 586 21.40 24.65 -16.55
C THR A 586 22.26 25.26 -17.67
N ARG A 587 21.63 25.80 -18.72
CA ARG A 587 22.36 26.58 -19.75
C ARG A 587 22.98 27.86 -19.19
N ASP A 588 22.44 28.33 -18.07
CA ASP A 588 22.77 29.59 -17.40
C ASP A 588 23.77 29.38 -16.24
N GLY A 589 24.29 28.15 -16.08
CA GLY A 589 25.28 27.78 -15.07
C GLY A 589 24.74 27.43 -13.69
N GLU A 590 23.43 27.48 -13.47
CA GLU A 590 22.81 27.15 -12.17
C GLU A 590 22.81 25.63 -11.92
N GLU A 591 23.06 25.21 -10.68
CA GLU A 591 22.87 23.81 -10.28
C GLU A 591 21.40 23.51 -9.95
N VAL A 592 20.85 22.47 -10.58
CA VAL A 592 19.50 21.96 -10.32
C VAL A 592 19.51 20.46 -10.00
N LEU A 593 18.62 20.05 -9.09
CA LEU A 593 18.42 18.64 -8.69
C LEU A 593 17.25 17.96 -9.43
N ASP A 594 16.46 18.72 -10.19
CA ASP A 594 15.22 18.23 -10.82
C ASP A 594 15.19 18.59 -12.32
N VAL A 595 15.36 17.59 -13.19
CA VAL A 595 15.42 17.75 -14.66
C VAL A 595 14.08 17.34 -15.29
N PRO A 596 13.49 18.09 -16.25
CA PRO A 596 12.28 17.66 -16.96
C PRO A 596 12.46 16.28 -17.62
N LEU A 597 11.45 15.41 -17.53
CA LEU A 597 11.57 14.01 -18.00
C LEU A 597 11.98 13.90 -19.48
N HIS A 598 11.48 14.76 -20.37
CA HIS A 598 11.90 14.73 -21.78
C HIS A 598 13.41 14.93 -21.91
N LYS A 599 13.98 15.96 -21.26
CA LYS A 599 15.43 16.21 -21.25
C LYS A 599 16.23 15.08 -20.60
N PHE A 600 15.68 14.44 -19.57
CA PHE A 600 16.30 13.28 -18.95
C PHE A 600 16.37 12.08 -19.90
N LEU A 601 15.32 11.81 -20.69
CA LEU A 601 15.31 10.73 -21.68
C LEU A 601 16.21 11.08 -22.88
N GLU A 602 16.11 12.30 -23.41
CA GLU A 602 16.97 12.82 -24.50
C GLU A 602 18.48 12.72 -24.15
N ALA A 603 18.85 12.90 -22.88
CA ALA A 603 20.24 12.85 -22.40
C ALA A 603 20.72 11.44 -21.97
N ARG A 604 19.98 10.36 -22.26
CA ARG A 604 20.30 9.00 -21.80
C ARG A 604 20.12 7.94 -22.88
N ARG A 605 21.23 7.34 -23.31
CA ARG A 605 21.26 6.25 -24.32
C ARG A 605 20.56 4.96 -23.85
N SER A 606 20.47 4.71 -22.54
CA SER A 606 19.75 3.57 -21.97
C SER A 606 19.09 3.96 -20.63
N VAL A 607 17.77 3.83 -20.55
CA VAL A 607 16.97 4.10 -19.35
C VAL A 607 16.18 2.85 -18.98
N VAL A 608 16.34 2.35 -17.75
CA VAL A 608 15.60 1.19 -17.25
C VAL A 608 14.41 1.67 -16.43
N LEU A 609 13.21 1.64 -17.01
CA LEU A 609 11.99 1.99 -16.25
C LEU A 609 11.73 0.96 -15.14
N LEU A 610 11.68 1.39 -13.88
CA LEU A 610 11.30 0.57 -12.73
C LEU A 610 9.93 1.02 -12.18
N SER A 611 9.02 0.08 -11.92
CA SER A 611 7.72 0.42 -11.32
C SER A 611 7.16 -0.72 -10.47
N ASP A 612 6.97 -0.47 -9.16
CA ASP A 612 6.50 -1.46 -8.19
C ASP A 612 4.96 -1.49 -8.09
N ARG A 613 4.26 -1.94 -9.14
CA ARG A 613 2.88 -2.43 -8.96
C ARG A 613 2.93 -3.80 -8.29
N HIS A 614 2.48 -3.92 -7.03
CA HIS A 614 2.31 -5.24 -6.42
C HIS A 614 0.96 -5.83 -6.91
N LYS A 615 0.88 -7.06 -7.43
CA LYS A 615 1.86 -8.16 -7.41
C LYS A 615 2.17 -8.62 -8.87
N THR A 616 3.35 -8.43 -9.45
CA THR A 616 4.57 -7.73 -9.00
C THR A 616 5.27 -7.08 -10.20
N VAL A 617 5.72 -5.83 -10.04
CA VAL A 617 6.53 -5.04 -10.99
C VAL A 617 5.91 -4.87 -12.39
N GLU A 618 5.29 -3.70 -12.64
CA GLU A 618 4.86 -3.28 -13.99
C GLU A 618 5.68 -2.07 -14.49
N PHE A 619 7.00 -2.22 -14.53
CA PHE A 619 7.73 -2.22 -15.80
C PHE A 619 9.22 -2.59 -15.60
N MET A 620 9.80 -3.10 -16.68
CA MET A 620 11.21 -3.01 -17.06
C MET A 620 11.24 -2.93 -18.59
N LEU A 621 12.09 -2.04 -19.12
CA LEU A 621 12.24 -1.77 -20.55
C LEU A 621 13.66 -1.20 -20.73
N TRP A 622 14.42 -1.67 -21.71
CA TRP A 622 15.82 -1.33 -21.92
C TRP A 622 16.29 -1.85 -23.28
N TRP A 623 17.20 -1.12 -23.92
CA TRP A 623 18.00 -1.59 -25.04
C TRP A 623 19.46 -1.15 -24.87
N ASP A 624 20.35 -1.98 -25.40
CA ASP A 624 21.79 -1.80 -25.50
C ASP A 624 22.27 -2.67 -26.69
N PRO A 625 22.80 -2.09 -27.79
CA PRO A 625 23.22 -2.85 -28.95
C PRO A 625 24.67 -3.35 -28.88
N PHE A 626 25.58 -2.58 -28.28
CA PHE A 626 27.02 -2.84 -28.30
C PHE A 626 27.72 -2.15 -27.12
N TRP A 627 28.36 -2.97 -26.27
CA TRP A 627 29.48 -2.53 -25.42
C TRP A 627 30.80 -2.89 -26.10
N GLU A 628 31.48 -1.89 -26.61
CA GLU A 628 32.94 -1.83 -26.62
C GLU A 628 33.31 -0.46 -26.01
N ASP A 629 33.88 -0.52 -24.80
CA ASP A 629 34.49 0.47 -23.89
C ASP A 629 34.17 2.00 -23.93
N PRO A 630 34.17 2.67 -22.76
CA PRO A 630 34.14 4.13 -22.67
C PRO A 630 35.49 4.76 -23.05
N PRO A 631 35.49 6.04 -23.41
CA PRO A 631 36.24 6.98 -22.57
C PRO A 631 35.43 8.22 -22.15
N ASP A 632 36.05 9.04 -21.31
CA ASP A 632 35.43 10.10 -20.51
C ASP A 632 35.10 11.43 -21.21
N VAL A 633 34.52 12.33 -20.42
CA VAL A 633 34.37 13.79 -20.62
C VAL A 633 33.40 14.24 -21.72
N LEU A 634 32.28 14.83 -21.30
CA LEU A 634 31.42 15.67 -22.16
C LEU A 634 32.02 17.08 -22.32
N GLU A 635 33.11 17.20 -23.07
CA GLU A 635 33.62 18.50 -23.53
C GLU A 635 32.81 18.97 -24.75
N LEU A 636 31.92 19.94 -24.54
CA LEU A 636 31.21 20.62 -25.63
C LEU A 636 32.13 21.66 -26.29
N LYS A 637 32.92 21.21 -27.28
CA LYS A 637 33.71 22.11 -28.13
C LYS A 637 32.81 23.09 -28.89
N ILE A 638 33.07 24.38 -28.69
CA ILE A 638 32.47 25.47 -29.46
C ILE A 638 33.09 25.47 -30.87
N PRO A 639 32.31 25.51 -31.96
CA PRO A 639 32.83 25.78 -33.29
C PRO A 639 33.27 27.25 -33.41
N ASN A 640 34.49 27.51 -33.87
CA ASN A 640 35.02 28.86 -34.00
C ASN A 640 34.40 29.63 -35.19
N SER A 641 33.70 30.73 -34.90
CA SER A 641 33.63 31.94 -35.73
C SER A 641 33.11 33.12 -34.92
#